data_AF-A0A8J2M7Q8-F1
#
_entry.id   AF-A0A8J2M7Q8-F1
#
_cell.length_a   1.000
_cell.length_b   1.000
_cell.length_c   1.000
_cell.angle_alpha   90.00
_cell.angle_beta   90.00
_cell.angle_gamma   90.00
#
_symmetry.space_group_name_H-M   'P 1'
#
loop_
_entity.id
_entity.type
_entity.pdbx_description
1 polymer ?
#
loop_
_entity_poly.entity_id
_entity_poly.type
_entity_poly.pdbx_seq_one_letter_code
_entity_poly.pdbx_strand_id
1 'polypeptide(L)'
;MYRAVNVYIFFSTLSILVIQDLTTRYRRTEESTVSVAEKITAKTRLQTVAEQQVDIILSSDRVKLQAPTGDSVFTIALPFHRPQYVTYKIMPAVERGSSELCRSKDSVGKYISNENMATSNWDPTLLLNKLYEVSYDPRKESKLNRFTNMEGHLEVPVDDESIYAELQKNWVQKYFRTRDGRLQWFASHFADDTPVGEVLLSGCEVDANRDENALYIHGGKSHIRMVLRIPPGVNVFDKWRKAMNSHAASSYLDTFVNPVYPPLPHITEKVAIIELGSCSMRAGVLTMEPSLPQSFFPTVVLVKDDGEFIVGGDALLPENRRKGELIRPLRATDISLERYVFHRPALKACLQKCVDDLKIDPTKYRVLLSIPQNIPTALIADLLKIVLEEMFFQGAAISRQPSLVLYAYDVATGVVVDIGDCVNIVPVIDGYVVDSAIVSLPCGATQIINALQAKLMESNCGSYTFQSSVEMFISRFVMEQACFVAIDYEEEVKKCASNSCDIDVVVSIEEFEPTSEMMPTFKINSARFTATEGLFKPKRWGLDTKALHQLVFEAVQSSPIDSRKTLFRNIYLAGGVSLLPGLAERLEIEVASLVAPIIHTQVHLSPWRYNAAYLGAQVIASSTQFSQTCITLDSLSDFLHQLQNSTFSCDFK
;
A
#
# COMPACT_ATOMS: atom_id res chain seq x y z
N MET A 1 44.06 28.87 -23.92
CA MET A 1 44.24 27.98 -22.76
C MET A 1 42.92 27.91 -22.03
N TYR A 2 42.23 26.78 -22.07
CA TYR A 2 41.39 26.19 -21.00
C TYR A 2 40.77 24.91 -21.59
N ARG A 3 41.05 23.78 -20.95
CA ARG A 3 40.62 22.43 -21.32
C ARG A 3 39.40 22.03 -20.49
N ALA A 4 38.45 21.42 -21.19
CA ALA A 4 37.59 20.28 -20.85
C ALA A 4 36.72 20.32 -19.57
N VAL A 5 35.40 20.28 -19.78
CA VAL A 5 34.48 19.40 -19.04
C VAL A 5 33.60 18.70 -20.08
N ASN A 6 33.68 17.37 -20.10
CA ASN A 6 32.83 16.48 -20.88
C ASN A 6 31.47 16.31 -20.17
N VAL A 7 30.37 16.43 -20.90
CA VAL A 7 29.05 15.97 -20.46
C VAL A 7 28.58 14.90 -21.43
N TYR A 8 28.46 13.66 -20.93
CA TYR A 8 27.83 12.54 -21.60
C TYR A 8 26.31 12.62 -21.41
N ILE A 9 25.56 12.62 -22.50
CA ILE A 9 24.10 12.42 -22.49
C ILE A 9 23.86 10.96 -22.93
N PHE A 10 23.36 10.12 -22.03
CA PHE A 10 22.96 8.75 -22.32
C PHE A 10 21.50 8.71 -22.81
N PHE A 11 21.30 8.20 -24.02
CA PHE A 11 19.99 7.78 -24.54
C PHE A 11 19.73 6.30 -24.20
N SER A 12 18.46 6.01 -23.95
CA SER A 12 17.86 4.80 -23.35
C SER A 12 18.18 3.45 -24.03
N THR A 13 18.35 2.43 -23.18
CA THR A 13 18.74 1.03 -23.42
C THR A 13 17.60 0.09 -23.85
N LEU A 14 16.91 0.38 -24.96
CA LEU A 14 16.00 -0.60 -25.59
C LEU A 14 16.41 -1.03 -27.01
N SER A 15 17.40 -0.38 -27.61
CA SER A 15 17.85 -0.66 -28.98
C SER A 15 19.18 -1.42 -29.08
N ILE A 16 19.82 -1.74 -27.95
CA ILE A 16 21.15 -2.40 -27.93
C ILE A 16 21.04 -3.93 -27.72
N LEU A 17 19.96 -4.43 -27.10
CA LEU A 17 19.84 -5.89 -26.85
C LEU A 17 19.52 -6.71 -28.11
N VAL A 18 18.86 -6.13 -29.12
CA VAL A 18 18.53 -6.87 -30.37
C VAL A 18 19.76 -6.99 -31.30
N ILE A 19 20.76 -6.13 -31.15
CA ILE A 19 21.98 -6.14 -31.99
C ILE A 19 23.09 -7.02 -31.36
N GLN A 20 23.11 -7.19 -30.04
CA GLN A 20 24.08 -8.07 -29.36
C GLN A 20 23.73 -9.57 -29.47
N ASP A 21 22.45 -9.95 -29.54
CA ASP A 21 22.08 -11.38 -29.64
C ASP A 21 22.33 -11.95 -31.06
N LEU A 22 22.26 -11.12 -32.10
CA LEU A 22 22.56 -11.52 -33.48
C LEU A 22 24.07 -11.58 -33.80
N THR A 23 24.90 -10.79 -33.13
CA THR A 23 26.36 -10.83 -33.30
C THR A 23 27.03 -11.96 -32.51
N THR A 24 26.40 -12.45 -31.44
CA THR A 24 26.94 -13.56 -30.64
C THR A 24 26.66 -14.93 -31.27
N ARG A 25 25.54 -15.08 -32.02
CA ARG A 25 25.21 -16.34 -32.72
C ARG A 25 25.95 -16.58 -34.04
N TYR A 26 26.57 -15.56 -34.65
CA TYR A 26 27.30 -15.72 -35.92
C TYR A 26 28.84 -15.76 -35.77
N ARG A 27 29.36 -15.79 -34.54
CA ARG A 27 30.81 -15.84 -34.28
C ARG A 27 31.43 -17.25 -34.33
N ARG A 28 30.77 -18.22 -34.97
CA ARG A 28 31.22 -19.63 -35.00
C ARG A 28 31.47 -20.25 -36.37
N THR A 29 31.49 -19.49 -37.45
CA THR A 29 31.88 -20.00 -38.77
C THR A 29 32.71 -18.95 -39.50
N GLU A 30 33.96 -19.30 -39.80
CA GLU A 30 34.88 -18.51 -40.62
C GLU A 30 34.32 -18.36 -42.04
N GLU A 31 33.89 -17.16 -42.44
CA GLU A 31 33.70 -16.81 -43.85
C GLU A 31 33.77 -15.29 -44.05
N SER A 32 34.31 -14.87 -45.19
CA SER A 32 34.83 -13.54 -45.47
C SER A 32 33.76 -12.47 -45.75
N THR A 33 34.10 -11.22 -45.41
CA THR A 33 33.23 -10.03 -45.27
C THR A 33 32.64 -9.42 -46.54
N VAL A 34 32.65 -10.11 -47.68
CA VAL A 34 32.15 -9.55 -48.96
C VAL A 34 30.87 -10.24 -49.48
N SER A 35 30.43 -11.36 -48.90
CA SER A 35 29.24 -12.11 -49.38
C SER A 35 27.92 -11.81 -48.64
N VAL A 36 27.88 -10.92 -47.64
CA VAL A 36 26.68 -10.70 -46.79
C VAL A 36 25.76 -9.59 -47.34
N ALA A 37 26.30 -8.64 -48.11
CA ALA A 37 25.54 -7.50 -48.61
C ALA A 37 24.56 -7.85 -49.75
N GLU A 38 24.86 -8.87 -50.57
CA GLU A 38 24.00 -9.23 -51.72
C GLU A 38 22.83 -10.16 -51.39
N LYS A 39 22.82 -10.82 -50.22
CA LYS A 39 21.70 -11.70 -49.82
C LYS A 39 20.58 -11.00 -49.03
N ILE A 40 20.81 -9.78 -48.53
CA ILE A 40 19.80 -9.02 -47.79
C ILE A 40 18.87 -8.25 -48.75
N THR A 41 19.32 -7.92 -49.96
CA THR A 41 18.55 -7.12 -50.94
C THR A 41 17.50 -7.92 -51.74
N ALA A 42 17.44 -9.26 -51.59
CA ALA A 42 16.58 -10.11 -52.42
C ALA A 42 15.23 -10.52 -51.80
N LYS A 43 14.86 -10.07 -50.59
CA LYS A 43 13.64 -10.59 -49.92
C LYS A 43 12.60 -9.56 -49.46
N THR A 44 12.66 -8.32 -49.96
CA THR A 44 11.65 -7.30 -49.66
C THR A 44 11.24 -6.52 -50.92
N ARG A 45 10.57 -7.20 -51.86
CA ARG A 45 9.72 -6.52 -52.86
C ARG A 45 8.33 -6.35 -52.23
N LEU A 46 8.03 -5.17 -51.70
CA LEU A 46 6.68 -4.74 -51.35
C LEU A 46 6.12 -3.89 -52.50
N GLN A 47 4.90 -4.18 -52.91
CA GLN A 47 4.15 -3.44 -53.93
C GLN A 47 3.92 -1.99 -53.51
N THR A 48 4.26 -1.09 -54.43
CA THR A 48 4.05 0.35 -54.42
C THR A 48 2.59 0.70 -54.64
N VAL A 49 2.01 1.59 -53.82
CA VAL A 49 0.92 2.49 -54.24
C VAL A 49 1.18 3.89 -53.68
N ALA A 50 1.37 4.80 -54.63
CA ALA A 50 1.21 6.26 -54.61
C ALA A 50 2.14 7.13 -53.74
N GLU A 51 2.90 7.94 -54.48
CA GLU A 51 3.86 8.97 -54.12
C GLU A 51 3.20 10.21 -53.50
N GLN A 52 3.82 10.78 -52.46
CA GLN A 52 4.03 12.22 -52.37
C GLN A 52 5.45 12.47 -51.85
N GLN A 53 6.26 13.02 -52.73
CA GLN A 53 7.67 13.34 -52.55
C GLN A 53 7.77 14.72 -51.89
N VAL A 54 8.41 14.82 -50.73
CA VAL A 54 8.84 16.10 -50.15
C VAL A 54 10.35 16.01 -49.95
N ASP A 55 11.09 16.72 -50.80
CA ASP A 55 12.54 16.91 -50.66
C ASP A 55 12.81 17.84 -49.47
N ILE A 56 13.69 17.42 -48.55
CA ILE A 56 14.22 18.29 -47.50
C ILE A 56 15.68 18.61 -47.83
N ILE A 57 15.92 19.85 -48.25
CA ILE A 57 17.25 20.47 -48.33
C ILE A 57 17.64 20.89 -46.90
N LEU A 58 18.73 20.34 -46.38
CA LEU A 58 19.28 20.72 -45.07
C LEU A 58 20.16 21.97 -45.22
N SER A 59 19.72 23.10 -44.66
CA SER A 59 20.61 24.20 -44.29
C SER A 59 20.55 24.42 -42.78
N SER A 60 21.71 24.72 -42.20
CA SER A 60 21.90 25.02 -40.79
C SER A 60 21.19 26.32 -40.44
N ASP A 61 20.02 26.22 -39.82
CA ASP A 61 19.58 26.98 -38.64
C ASP A 61 18.05 26.94 -38.53
N ARG A 62 17.55 26.39 -37.40
CA ARG A 62 16.15 26.37 -36.92
C ARG A 62 15.12 25.64 -37.82
N VAL A 63 14.72 24.44 -37.40
CA VAL A 63 13.47 23.79 -37.87
C VAL A 63 12.41 23.86 -36.76
N LYS A 64 11.33 24.61 -37.02
CA LYS A 64 10.04 24.44 -36.32
C LYS A 64 9.35 23.22 -36.92
N LEU A 65 9.01 22.23 -36.09
CA LEU A 65 8.11 21.14 -36.49
C LEU A 65 6.67 21.64 -36.32
N GLN A 66 5.95 21.80 -37.42
CA GLN A 66 4.52 22.05 -37.43
C GLN A 66 3.81 20.70 -37.51
N ALA A 67 2.99 20.36 -36.51
CA ALA A 67 2.23 19.10 -36.50
C ALA A 67 1.16 19.09 -37.61
N PRO A 68 0.94 17.97 -38.31
CA PRO A 68 -0.16 17.85 -39.25
C PRO A 68 -1.48 17.79 -38.47
N THR A 69 -2.42 18.66 -38.81
CA THR A 69 -3.80 18.65 -38.33
C THR A 69 -4.58 17.52 -39.02
N GLY A 70 -4.98 16.48 -38.29
CA GLY A 70 -5.95 15.47 -38.76
C GLY A 70 -5.80 14.08 -38.15
N ASP A 71 -6.93 13.49 -37.74
CA ASP A 71 -7.06 12.14 -37.18
C ASP A 71 -6.41 11.08 -38.10
N SER A 72 -5.34 10.45 -37.65
CA SER A 72 -4.66 9.35 -38.37
C SER A 72 -4.65 8.10 -37.49
N VAL A 73 -5.24 7.00 -38.00
CA VAL A 73 -5.26 5.68 -37.34
C VAL A 73 -4.15 4.81 -37.91
N PHE A 74 -3.32 4.20 -37.05
CA PHE A 74 -2.29 3.23 -37.47
C PHE A 74 -2.64 1.82 -36.97
N THR A 75 -2.48 0.82 -37.84
CA THR A 75 -2.62 -0.60 -37.50
C THR A 75 -1.28 -1.29 -37.69
N ILE A 76 -0.76 -1.94 -36.64
CA ILE A 76 0.48 -2.72 -36.70
C ILE A 76 0.12 -4.20 -36.55
N ALA A 77 0.53 -5.02 -37.52
CA ALA A 77 0.43 -6.48 -37.42
C ALA A 77 1.74 -7.03 -36.84
N LEU A 78 1.68 -7.72 -35.71
CA LEU A 78 2.82 -8.46 -35.15
C LEU A 78 2.77 -9.93 -35.64
N PRO A 79 3.91 -10.52 -36.02
CA PRO A 79 3.91 -11.88 -36.54
C PRO A 79 4.09 -12.86 -35.39
N PHE A 80 3.05 -13.54 -34.91
CA PHE A 80 3.11 -14.93 -34.40
C PHE A 80 1.67 -15.52 -34.30
N HIS A 81 1.60 -16.85 -34.30
CA HIS A 81 0.42 -17.69 -34.59
C HIS A 81 -0.88 -17.34 -33.83
N ARG A 82 -1.68 -16.43 -34.40
CA ARG A 82 -3.16 -16.26 -34.43
C ARG A 82 -3.47 -14.76 -34.33
N PRO A 83 -4.24 -14.16 -35.26
CA PRO A 83 -4.43 -12.71 -35.29
C PRO A 83 -5.43 -12.26 -34.21
N GLN A 84 -4.99 -11.40 -33.30
CA GLN A 84 -5.86 -10.49 -32.56
C GLN A 84 -5.49 -9.06 -32.97
N TYR A 85 -6.48 -8.30 -33.43
CA TYR A 85 -6.32 -6.91 -33.84
C TYR A 85 -6.48 -6.01 -32.60
N VAL A 86 -5.50 -5.15 -32.33
CA VAL A 86 -5.57 -4.12 -31.29
C VAL A 86 -5.44 -2.76 -31.96
N THR A 87 -6.46 -1.91 -31.79
CA THR A 87 -6.50 -0.55 -32.34
C THR A 87 -6.07 0.43 -31.26
N TYR A 88 -5.05 1.25 -31.52
CA TYR A 88 -4.64 2.34 -30.62
C TYR A 88 -5.07 3.68 -31.21
N LYS A 89 -5.75 4.51 -30.39
CA LYS A 89 -6.08 5.91 -30.72
C LYS A 89 -5.11 6.82 -29.99
N ILE A 90 -4.28 7.55 -30.73
CA ILE A 90 -3.35 8.54 -30.18
C ILE A 90 -4.10 9.87 -30.07
N MET A 91 -4.21 10.44 -28.87
CA MET A 91 -4.74 11.79 -28.67
C MET A 91 -3.63 12.84 -28.82
N PRO A 92 -3.88 14.00 -29.44
CA PRO A 92 -2.84 14.99 -29.70
C PRO A 92 -2.39 15.72 -28.42
N ALA A 93 -1.10 16.06 -28.37
CA ALA A 93 -0.49 16.85 -27.31
C ALA A 93 -1.03 18.29 -27.33
N VAL A 94 -1.53 18.77 -26.19
CA VAL A 94 -1.95 20.17 -26.02
C VAL A 94 -0.72 21.04 -25.74
N GLU A 95 -0.44 21.99 -26.63
CA GLU A 95 0.60 23.01 -26.47
C GLU A 95 0.29 23.93 -25.28
N ARG A 96 1.30 24.15 -24.42
CA ARG A 96 1.25 25.19 -23.37
C ARG A 96 1.50 26.55 -24.01
N GLY A 97 0.47 27.40 -24.02
CA GLY A 97 0.65 28.81 -24.41
C GLY A 97 -0.64 29.61 -24.44
N SER A 98 -1.18 29.99 -23.27
CA SER A 98 -1.81 31.30 -23.05
C SER A 98 -2.24 31.44 -21.59
N SER A 99 -1.81 32.55 -21.00
CA SER A 99 -2.18 33.02 -19.67
C SER A 99 -3.62 33.53 -19.67
N GLU A 100 -4.61 32.66 -19.46
CA GLU A 100 -5.99 33.05 -19.13
C GLU A 100 -6.83 31.81 -18.74
N LEU A 101 -6.63 31.29 -17.52
CA LEU A 101 -7.65 30.45 -16.87
C LEU A 101 -7.51 30.43 -15.34
N CYS A 102 -7.31 31.60 -14.74
CA CYS A 102 -7.60 31.82 -13.32
C CYS A 102 -8.98 32.48 -13.23
N ARG A 103 -10.05 31.66 -13.28
CA ARG A 103 -11.42 31.94 -12.81
C ARG A 103 -12.35 30.79 -13.24
N SER A 104 -12.28 29.67 -12.54
CA SER A 104 -13.44 28.77 -12.43
C SER A 104 -13.74 28.58 -10.96
N LYS A 105 -14.92 29.07 -10.56
CA LYS A 105 -15.50 28.97 -9.23
C LYS A 105 -15.42 27.54 -8.72
N ASP A 106 -15.17 27.43 -7.41
CA ASP A 106 -15.25 26.23 -6.61
C ASP A 106 -16.40 25.30 -7.04
N SER A 107 -16.05 24.16 -7.64
CA SER A 107 -16.95 23.03 -7.77
C SER A 107 -16.51 21.96 -6.77
N VAL A 108 -16.55 22.32 -5.48
CA VAL A 108 -16.83 21.34 -4.44
C VAL A 108 -18.22 20.80 -4.82
N GLY A 109 -18.29 19.52 -5.18
CA GLY A 109 -19.53 18.92 -5.67
C GLY A 109 -20.64 19.18 -4.66
N LYS A 110 -21.68 19.91 -5.08
CA LYS A 110 -22.90 20.14 -4.29
C LYS A 110 -23.42 18.78 -3.84
N TYR A 111 -23.29 18.45 -2.56
CA TYR A 111 -24.04 17.37 -1.98
C TYR A 111 -25.44 17.91 -1.74
N ILE A 112 -26.42 17.45 -2.53
CA ILE A 112 -27.81 17.61 -2.14
C ILE A 112 -27.94 16.90 -0.79
N SER A 113 -28.40 17.61 0.24
CA SER A 113 -28.71 17.08 1.57
C SER A 113 -29.88 16.11 1.46
N ASN A 114 -29.65 14.93 0.88
CA ASN A 114 -30.59 13.82 0.83
C ASN A 114 -30.55 13.11 2.19
N GLU A 115 -30.92 13.83 3.25
CA GLU A 115 -31.17 13.18 4.54
C GLU A 115 -32.40 12.29 4.39
N ASN A 116 -32.24 11.02 4.74
CA ASN A 116 -33.38 10.11 4.88
C ASN A 116 -34.17 10.50 6.13
N MET A 117 -35.50 10.60 6.01
CA MET A 117 -36.39 10.93 7.12
C MET A 117 -36.13 10.04 8.35
N ALA A 118 -35.92 8.73 8.14
CA ALA A 118 -35.73 7.77 9.22
C ALA A 118 -34.50 8.05 10.11
N THR A 119 -33.42 8.60 9.52
CA THR A 119 -32.15 8.88 10.23
C THR A 119 -31.91 10.36 10.54
N SER A 120 -32.87 11.22 10.17
CA SER A 120 -32.77 12.67 10.35
C SER A 120 -32.66 13.08 11.82
N ASN A 121 -33.40 12.40 12.70
CA ASN A 121 -33.44 12.68 14.15
C ASN A 121 -32.58 11.70 14.98
N TRP A 122 -31.88 10.77 14.34
CA TRP A 122 -31.08 9.77 15.05
C TRP A 122 -29.70 10.32 15.39
N ASP A 123 -29.30 10.18 16.66
CA ASP A 123 -27.96 10.51 17.14
C ASP A 123 -26.99 9.33 16.90
N PRO A 124 -26.02 9.45 15.98
CA PRO A 124 -25.11 8.36 15.66
C PRO A 124 -23.94 8.21 16.65
N THR A 125 -23.89 8.98 17.75
CA THR A 125 -22.73 9.05 18.65
C THR A 125 -22.29 7.67 19.16
N LEU A 126 -23.24 6.81 19.58
CA LEU A 126 -22.90 5.46 20.06
C LEU A 126 -22.26 4.60 18.98
N LEU A 127 -22.80 4.64 17.75
CA LEU A 127 -22.23 3.94 16.60
C LEU A 127 -20.82 4.46 16.27
N LEU A 128 -20.65 5.78 16.27
CA LEU A 128 -19.37 6.41 15.97
C LEU A 128 -18.32 6.07 17.04
N ASN A 129 -18.68 6.10 18.31
CA ASN A 129 -17.80 5.68 19.40
C ASN A 129 -17.33 4.24 19.20
N LYS A 130 -18.20 3.36 18.69
CA LYS A 130 -17.83 1.98 18.38
C LYS A 130 -16.88 1.87 17.17
N LEU A 131 -17.16 2.58 16.09
CA LEU A 131 -16.37 2.56 14.84
C LEU A 131 -15.00 3.25 14.95
N TYR A 132 -14.87 4.16 15.91
CA TYR A 132 -13.67 4.95 16.18
C TYR A 132 -13.05 4.63 17.55
N GLU A 133 -13.38 3.46 18.09
CA GLU A 133 -12.76 2.93 19.30
C GLU A 133 -11.28 2.59 19.06
N VAL A 134 -10.40 3.00 19.98
CA VAL A 134 -8.99 2.62 19.98
C VAL A 134 -8.79 1.47 20.96
N SER A 135 -8.76 0.24 20.44
CA SER A 135 -8.53 -0.97 21.23
C SER A 135 -7.05 -1.35 21.27
N TYR A 136 -6.56 -1.66 22.47
CA TYR A 136 -5.24 -2.24 22.72
C TYR A 136 -5.29 -3.78 22.81
N ASP A 137 -6.37 -4.41 22.35
CA ASP A 137 -6.43 -5.85 22.20
C ASP A 137 -5.92 -6.24 20.80
N PRO A 138 -4.85 -7.06 20.70
CA PRO A 138 -4.32 -7.45 19.40
C PRO A 138 -5.37 -8.27 18.65
N ARG A 139 -5.62 -7.88 17.40
CA ARG A 139 -6.57 -8.59 16.54
C ARG A 139 -6.11 -10.03 16.29
N LYS A 140 -7.02 -10.98 16.49
CA LYS A 140 -6.79 -12.39 16.15
C LYS A 140 -7.00 -12.57 14.64
N GLU A 141 -5.93 -12.89 13.94
CA GLU A 141 -5.97 -13.09 12.49
C GLU A 141 -6.41 -14.50 12.10
N SER A 142 -7.17 -14.61 11.00
CA SER A 142 -7.57 -15.90 10.41
C SER A 142 -6.40 -16.66 9.81
N LYS A 143 -5.34 -15.94 9.41
CA LYS A 143 -4.11 -16.51 8.89
C LYS A 143 -3.38 -17.18 10.05
N LEU A 144 -3.82 -18.39 10.38
CA LEU A 144 -3.08 -19.29 11.25
C LEU A 144 -1.69 -19.43 10.63
N ASN A 145 -0.66 -18.95 11.32
CA ASN A 145 0.71 -19.27 10.97
C ASN A 145 0.81 -20.80 10.91
N ARG A 146 0.74 -21.38 9.71
CA ARG A 146 0.86 -22.83 9.50
C ARG A 146 2.33 -23.18 9.57
N PHE A 147 2.86 -23.13 10.79
CA PHE A 147 4.21 -23.59 11.08
C PHE A 147 4.31 -25.07 10.71
N THR A 148 5.23 -25.39 9.82
CA THR A 148 5.69 -26.76 9.71
C THR A 148 6.79 -26.92 10.75
N ASN A 149 6.41 -27.24 11.99
CA ASN A 149 7.36 -27.52 13.06
C ASN A 149 8.20 -28.75 12.68
N MET A 150 9.49 -28.67 12.95
CA MET A 150 10.42 -29.76 12.73
C MET A 150 11.45 -29.79 13.83
N GLU A 151 11.88 -30.99 14.20
CA GLU A 151 12.92 -31.20 15.18
C GLU A 151 13.87 -32.29 14.74
N GLY A 152 15.12 -32.21 15.21
CA GLY A 152 16.13 -33.19 14.89
C GLY A 152 17.55 -32.67 15.04
N HIS A 153 18.50 -33.56 14.85
CA HIS A 153 19.92 -33.23 14.90
C HIS A 153 20.35 -32.58 13.58
N LEU A 154 20.97 -31.39 13.67
CA LEU A 154 21.62 -30.71 12.57
C LEU A 154 23.06 -30.38 12.96
N GLU A 155 23.91 -30.16 11.96
CA GLU A 155 25.29 -29.74 12.20
C GLU A 155 25.45 -28.24 11.95
N VAL A 156 26.16 -27.58 12.87
CA VAL A 156 26.57 -26.17 12.77
C VAL A 156 28.08 -26.04 12.90
N PRO A 157 28.71 -25.02 12.29
CA PRO A 157 30.13 -24.76 12.47
C PRO A 157 30.46 -24.35 13.91
N VAL A 158 31.69 -24.67 14.38
CA VAL A 158 32.11 -24.47 15.78
C VAL A 158 32.40 -23.02 16.17
N ASP A 159 32.77 -22.10 15.26
CA ASP A 159 32.83 -20.64 15.49
C ASP A 159 33.07 -19.85 14.18
N ASP A 160 32.64 -18.58 14.18
CA ASP A 160 32.48 -17.66 13.03
C ASP A 160 33.68 -16.71 12.75
N GLU A 161 34.77 -16.75 13.53
CA GLU A 161 35.87 -15.77 13.37
C GLU A 161 37.06 -16.22 12.51
N SER A 162 37.07 -17.46 11.98
CA SER A 162 38.25 -17.97 11.27
C SER A 162 38.13 -17.86 9.74
N ILE A 163 39.04 -17.08 9.17
CA ILE A 163 39.27 -16.83 7.73
C ILE A 163 39.87 -18.08 7.06
N TYR A 164 39.15 -19.20 7.07
CA TYR A 164 39.54 -20.40 6.31
C TYR A 164 38.46 -20.76 5.30
N ALA A 165 38.91 -21.22 4.12
CA ALA A 165 38.05 -21.69 3.04
C ALA A 165 37.03 -22.73 3.57
N GLU A 166 35.83 -22.73 2.98
CA GLU A 166 34.64 -23.51 3.37
C GLU A 166 34.87 -25.01 3.68
N LEU A 167 35.96 -25.59 3.18
CA LEU A 167 36.35 -26.99 3.34
C LEU A 167 36.95 -27.37 4.71
N GLN A 168 37.24 -26.41 5.62
CA GLN A 168 37.87 -26.68 6.92
C GLN A 168 37.07 -26.23 8.15
N LYS A 169 35.75 -26.05 8.03
CA LYS A 169 34.90 -25.80 9.20
C LYS A 169 34.70 -27.10 10.00
N ASN A 170 35.07 -27.11 11.28
CA ASN A 170 34.68 -28.17 12.19
C ASN A 170 33.17 -28.07 12.46
N TRP A 171 32.47 -29.19 12.34
CA TRP A 171 31.02 -29.27 12.50
C TRP A 171 30.68 -29.90 13.85
N VAL A 172 29.74 -29.30 14.58
CA VAL A 172 29.18 -29.87 15.81
C VAL A 172 27.69 -30.12 15.60
N GLN A 173 27.28 -31.32 15.99
CA GLN A 173 25.89 -31.71 15.98
C GLN A 173 25.17 -31.11 17.20
N LYS A 174 24.07 -30.41 16.95
CA LYS A 174 23.15 -29.91 17.98
C LYS A 174 21.74 -30.37 17.66
N TYR A 175 20.88 -30.43 18.67
CA TYR A 175 19.47 -30.74 18.49
C TYR A 175 18.67 -29.45 18.29
N PHE A 176 17.99 -29.32 17.15
CA PHE A 176 17.24 -28.14 16.77
C PHE A 176 15.73 -28.40 16.77
N ARG A 177 14.96 -27.36 17.07
CA ARG A 177 13.50 -27.30 16.90
C ARG A 177 13.11 -26.01 16.19
N THR A 178 12.24 -26.09 15.18
CA THR A 178 11.50 -24.93 14.69
C THR A 178 10.16 -24.84 15.40
N ARG A 179 9.90 -23.71 16.07
CA ARG A 179 8.67 -23.49 16.83
C ARG A 179 8.39 -21.99 16.90
N ASP A 180 7.13 -21.59 16.69
CA ASP A 180 6.66 -20.21 16.90
C ASP A 180 7.56 -19.13 16.24
N GLY A 181 7.91 -19.32 14.96
CA GLY A 181 8.78 -18.41 14.20
C GLY A 181 10.27 -18.43 14.58
N ARG A 182 10.68 -19.28 15.51
CA ARG A 182 12.06 -19.38 16.02
C ARG A 182 12.70 -20.69 15.62
N LEU A 183 14.02 -20.65 15.46
CA LEU A 183 14.89 -21.82 15.42
C LEU A 183 15.65 -21.89 16.73
N GLN A 184 15.39 -22.93 17.50
CA GLN A 184 15.91 -23.12 18.84
C GLN A 184 16.84 -24.33 18.86
N TRP A 185 17.94 -24.27 19.61
CA TRP A 185 18.80 -25.42 19.85
C TRP A 185 18.97 -25.74 21.32
N PHE A 186 19.13 -27.03 21.61
CA PHE A 186 19.11 -27.59 22.96
C PHE A 186 20.41 -28.33 23.27
N ALA A 187 20.75 -28.43 24.56
CA ALA A 187 21.95 -29.13 25.03
C ALA A 187 21.88 -30.64 24.73
N SER A 188 20.68 -31.20 24.74
CA SER A 188 20.40 -32.58 24.32
C SER A 188 18.95 -32.71 23.85
N HIS A 189 18.63 -33.82 23.18
CA HIS A 189 17.25 -34.16 22.81
C HIS A 189 16.33 -34.49 24.01
N PHE A 190 16.90 -34.62 25.22
CA PHE A 190 16.18 -34.81 26.49
C PHE A 190 16.00 -33.51 27.29
N ALA A 191 16.52 -32.38 26.82
CA ALA A 191 16.44 -31.12 27.55
C ALA A 191 14.98 -30.64 27.67
N ASP A 192 14.65 -30.04 28.84
CA ASP A 192 13.40 -29.34 29.09
C ASP A 192 13.12 -28.28 28.00
N ASP A 193 11.89 -27.75 27.95
CA ASP A 193 11.43 -26.75 26.97
C ASP A 193 12.25 -25.43 26.93
N THR A 194 13.35 -25.32 27.68
CA THR A 194 14.25 -24.16 27.71
C THR A 194 15.41 -24.36 26.72
N PRO A 195 15.49 -23.57 25.63
CA PRO A 195 16.57 -23.67 24.67
C PRO A 195 17.90 -23.12 25.22
N VAL A 196 19.02 -23.69 24.74
CA VAL A 196 20.38 -23.17 25.00
C VAL A 196 20.64 -21.88 24.23
N GLY A 197 20.01 -21.75 23.07
CA GLY A 197 19.97 -20.53 22.30
C GLY A 197 18.94 -20.63 21.20
N GLU A 198 18.62 -19.48 20.63
CA GLU A 198 17.61 -19.38 19.60
C GLU A 198 17.89 -18.22 18.64
N VAL A 199 17.31 -18.33 17.46
CA VAL A 199 17.30 -17.31 16.41
C VAL A 199 15.87 -17.10 15.96
N LEU A 200 15.46 -15.84 15.82
CA LEU A 200 14.19 -15.48 15.19
C LEU A 200 14.34 -15.67 13.67
N LEU A 201 13.58 -16.60 13.09
CA LEU A 201 13.64 -16.88 11.66
C LEU A 201 12.80 -15.88 10.84
N SER A 202 11.77 -15.29 11.43
CA SER A 202 10.89 -14.34 10.74
C SER A 202 11.68 -13.24 10.04
N GLY A 203 11.47 -13.12 8.72
CA GLY A 203 12.18 -12.14 7.88
C GLY A 203 13.58 -12.57 7.40
N CYS A 204 14.10 -13.74 7.81
CA CYS A 204 15.36 -14.29 7.29
C CYS A 204 15.15 -14.91 5.90
N GLU A 205 16.12 -14.82 5.00
CA GLU A 205 16.19 -15.63 3.77
C GLU A 205 16.81 -16.99 4.06
N VAL A 206 16.26 -18.03 3.43
CA VAL A 206 16.74 -19.40 3.56
C VAL A 206 17.09 -19.90 2.16
N ASP A 207 18.38 -19.84 1.82
CA ASP A 207 18.90 -20.41 0.60
C ASP A 207 19.28 -21.88 0.81
N ALA A 208 19.10 -22.68 -0.22
CA ALA A 208 19.28 -24.13 -0.16
C ALA A 208 20.34 -24.58 -1.16
N ASN A 209 21.44 -25.15 -0.66
CA ASN A 209 22.43 -25.84 -1.49
C ASN A 209 22.26 -27.35 -1.32
N ARG A 210 21.67 -27.99 -2.33
CA ARG A 210 21.42 -29.44 -2.31
C ARG A 210 22.70 -30.26 -2.43
N ASP A 211 23.73 -29.76 -3.09
CA ASP A 211 24.97 -30.49 -3.32
C ASP A 211 25.78 -30.63 -2.02
N GLU A 212 25.73 -29.60 -1.16
CA GLU A 212 26.37 -29.60 0.16
C GLU A 212 25.47 -30.14 1.28
N ASN A 213 24.21 -30.42 0.94
CA ASN A 213 23.13 -30.73 1.86
C ASN A 213 23.00 -29.67 2.97
N ALA A 214 23.15 -28.38 2.60
CA ALA A 214 23.21 -27.26 3.52
C ALA A 214 22.09 -26.22 3.27
N LEU A 215 21.62 -25.62 4.35
CA LEU A 215 20.75 -24.43 4.33
C LEU A 215 21.53 -23.23 4.86
N TYR A 216 21.42 -22.13 4.13
CA TYR A 216 22.02 -20.84 4.45
C TYR A 216 20.92 -19.90 4.90
N ILE A 217 20.94 -19.53 6.18
CA ILE A 217 19.99 -18.61 6.77
C ILE A 217 20.69 -17.27 6.91
N HIS A 218 20.15 -16.24 6.27
CA HIS A 218 20.72 -14.90 6.37
C HIS A 218 19.66 -13.80 6.44
N GLY A 219 20.03 -12.64 7.00
CA GLY A 219 19.12 -11.50 7.14
C GLY A 219 18.31 -11.54 8.43
N GLY A 220 17.05 -11.09 8.37
CA GLY A 220 16.22 -10.86 9.55
C GLY A 220 16.69 -9.69 10.43
N LYS A 221 15.94 -9.41 11.50
CA LYS A 221 16.15 -8.25 12.41
C LYS A 221 17.55 -8.20 13.03
N SER A 222 18.14 -9.36 13.30
CA SER A 222 19.47 -9.47 13.91
C SER A 222 20.60 -9.65 12.89
N HIS A 223 20.33 -9.46 11.59
CA HIS A 223 21.28 -9.68 10.49
C HIS A 223 22.04 -11.01 10.62
N ILE A 224 21.30 -12.07 10.95
CA ILE A 224 21.87 -13.39 11.19
C ILE A 224 22.59 -13.86 9.93
N ARG A 225 23.67 -14.62 10.12
CA ARG A 225 24.28 -15.45 9.08
C ARG A 225 24.56 -16.80 9.72
N MET A 226 23.84 -17.83 9.29
CA MET A 226 23.98 -19.16 9.85
C MET A 226 23.94 -20.20 8.73
N VAL A 227 24.78 -21.22 8.87
CA VAL A 227 24.80 -22.38 7.95
C VAL A 227 24.45 -23.62 8.73
N LEU A 228 23.49 -24.39 8.21
CA LEU A 228 23.05 -25.65 8.78
C LEU A 228 23.28 -26.76 7.78
N ARG A 229 24.06 -27.76 8.16
CA ARG A 229 24.17 -28.99 7.37
C ARG A 229 23.15 -29.99 7.85
N ILE A 230 22.37 -30.49 6.89
CA ILE A 230 21.30 -31.44 7.14
C ILE A 230 21.88 -32.86 7.00
N PRO A 231 21.54 -33.79 7.90
CA PRO A 231 21.94 -35.19 7.72
C PRO A 231 21.35 -35.78 6.44
N PRO A 232 22.09 -36.66 5.74
CA PRO A 232 21.55 -37.36 4.57
C PRO A 232 20.39 -38.26 4.99
N GLY A 233 19.26 -38.15 4.28
CA GLY A 233 18.06 -38.94 4.57
C GLY A 233 16.93 -38.67 3.58
N VAL A 234 16.05 -39.66 3.40
CA VAL A 234 14.95 -39.58 2.42
C VAL A 234 14.03 -38.41 2.75
N ASN A 235 14.00 -37.42 1.85
CA ASN A 235 13.20 -36.18 1.97
C ASN A 235 13.48 -35.34 3.23
N VAL A 236 14.54 -35.64 4.00
CA VAL A 236 14.87 -34.92 5.25
C VAL A 236 15.27 -33.48 4.93
N PHE A 237 16.08 -33.28 3.90
CA PHE A 237 16.46 -31.96 3.40
C PHE A 237 15.25 -31.11 3.02
N ASP A 238 14.35 -31.67 2.20
CA ASP A 238 13.17 -30.95 1.74
C ASP A 238 12.18 -30.64 2.88
N LYS A 239 12.07 -31.53 3.88
CA LYS A 239 11.27 -31.28 5.09
C LYS A 239 11.85 -30.12 5.91
N TRP A 240 13.16 -30.12 6.17
CA TRP A 240 13.82 -29.03 6.91
C TRP A 240 13.75 -27.71 6.15
N ARG A 241 14.00 -27.73 4.84
CA ARG A 241 13.83 -26.55 3.99
C ARG A 241 12.42 -26.00 4.04
N LYS A 242 11.40 -26.86 3.95
CA LYS A 242 9.99 -26.47 4.05
C LYS A 242 9.66 -25.90 5.43
N ALA A 243 10.14 -26.54 6.51
CA ALA A 243 10.00 -26.06 7.88
C ALA A 243 10.63 -24.68 8.06
N MET A 244 11.92 -24.54 7.76
CA MET A 244 12.64 -23.26 7.84
C MET A 244 11.96 -22.17 7.02
N ASN A 245 11.57 -22.45 5.78
CA ASN A 245 10.83 -21.49 4.96
C ASN A 245 9.49 -21.12 5.60
N SER A 246 8.74 -22.07 6.16
CA SER A 246 7.46 -21.76 6.81
C SER A 246 7.60 -20.88 8.06
N HIS A 247 8.68 -21.04 8.84
CA HIS A 247 8.96 -20.22 10.01
C HIS A 247 9.58 -18.87 9.61
N ALA A 248 10.48 -18.85 8.63
CA ALA A 248 11.07 -17.62 8.12
C ALA A 248 10.06 -16.76 7.35
N ALA A 249 9.04 -17.39 6.79
CA ALA A 249 7.87 -16.77 6.17
C ALA A 249 6.67 -16.63 7.13
N SER A 250 6.91 -16.66 8.44
CA SER A 250 5.88 -16.34 9.42
C SER A 250 6.10 -14.93 9.93
N SER A 251 5.00 -14.19 10.10
CA SER A 251 5.05 -12.91 10.82
C SER A 251 4.64 -13.18 12.26
N TYR A 252 5.56 -12.97 13.20
CA TYR A 252 5.31 -13.15 14.63
C TYR A 252 5.05 -11.79 15.28
N LEU A 253 4.32 -11.75 16.41
CA LEU A 253 3.99 -10.47 17.06
C LEU A 253 5.23 -9.63 17.38
N ASP A 254 6.34 -10.29 17.73
CA ASP A 254 7.61 -9.64 18.08
C ASP A 254 8.32 -8.98 16.89
N THR A 255 7.89 -9.24 15.64
CA THR A 255 8.45 -8.55 14.47
C THR A 255 7.85 -7.17 14.24
N PHE A 256 6.72 -6.85 14.87
CA PHE A 256 6.03 -5.59 14.64
C PHE A 256 6.20 -4.63 15.81
N VAL A 257 6.01 -3.34 15.53
CA VAL A 257 5.85 -2.35 16.60
C VAL A 257 4.58 -2.67 17.38
N ASN A 258 4.75 -2.96 18.66
CA ASN A 258 3.65 -3.24 19.57
C ASN A 258 3.35 -1.99 20.41
N PRO A 259 2.10 -1.50 20.39
CA PRO A 259 1.72 -0.35 21.18
C PRO A 259 1.60 -0.68 22.67
N VAL A 260 1.99 0.27 23.52
CA VAL A 260 1.92 0.15 24.98
C VAL A 260 0.82 1.04 25.56
N TYR A 261 0.10 0.51 26.55
CA TYR A 261 -0.88 1.24 27.36
C TYR A 261 -0.45 1.27 28.83
N PRO A 262 -0.61 2.40 29.55
CA PRO A 262 -1.09 3.70 29.06
C PRO A 262 -0.02 4.44 28.23
N PRO A 263 -0.42 5.36 27.32
CA PRO A 263 0.52 6.17 26.57
C PRO A 263 1.25 7.14 27.51
N LEU A 264 2.55 6.95 27.68
CA LEU A 264 3.41 7.83 28.49
C LEU A 264 4.08 8.87 27.59
N PRO A 265 3.73 10.17 27.72
CA PRO A 265 4.33 11.21 26.89
C PRO A 265 5.85 11.22 27.01
N HIS A 266 6.51 11.54 25.90
CA HIS A 266 7.96 11.62 25.88
C HIS A 266 8.45 12.77 26.79
N ILE A 267 9.46 12.48 27.63
CA ILE A 267 9.86 13.39 28.73
C ILE A 267 10.45 14.70 28.20
N THR A 268 11.31 14.62 27.18
CA THR A 268 12.04 15.77 26.62
C THR A 268 11.45 16.25 25.31
N GLU A 269 11.23 15.33 24.37
CA GLU A 269 10.75 15.65 23.02
C GLU A 269 9.23 15.88 22.97
N LYS A 270 8.85 17.09 22.56
CA LYS A 270 7.45 17.48 22.35
C LYS A 270 7.11 17.43 20.88
N VAL A 271 6.56 16.30 20.44
CA VAL A 271 6.14 16.09 19.05
C VAL A 271 4.68 15.66 19.02
N ALA A 272 3.88 16.34 18.21
CA ALA A 272 2.54 15.93 17.84
C ALA A 272 2.61 15.13 16.53
N ILE A 273 1.90 14.01 16.46
CA ILE A 273 1.80 13.17 15.29
C ILE A 273 0.36 13.26 14.80
N ILE A 274 0.17 13.69 13.56
CA ILE A 274 -1.16 13.82 12.95
C ILE A 274 -1.17 13.04 11.63
N GLU A 275 -2.00 12.00 11.56
CA GLU A 275 -2.24 11.21 10.36
C GLU A 275 -3.50 11.68 9.65
N LEU A 276 -3.32 12.10 8.39
CA LEU A 276 -4.39 12.57 7.51
C LEU A 276 -4.95 11.40 6.70
N GLY A 277 -6.23 11.08 6.88
CA GLY A 277 -6.94 10.09 6.07
C GLY A 277 -8.25 10.64 5.51
N SER A 278 -8.68 10.13 4.35
CA SER A 278 -9.94 10.56 3.72
C SER A 278 -11.19 10.10 4.49
N CYS A 279 -11.12 8.95 5.15
CA CYS A 279 -12.20 8.45 6.01
C CYS A 279 -12.07 8.90 7.47
N SER A 280 -10.84 9.01 7.97
CA SER A 280 -10.57 9.21 9.38
C SER A 280 -9.25 9.94 9.61
N MET A 281 -9.18 10.73 10.68
CA MET A 281 -7.94 11.32 11.17
C MET A 281 -7.56 10.70 12.51
N ARG A 282 -6.26 10.54 12.70
CA ARG A 282 -5.67 10.07 13.95
C ARG A 282 -4.65 11.09 14.42
N ALA A 283 -4.62 11.34 15.72
CA ALA A 283 -3.61 12.22 16.29
C ALA A 283 -3.14 11.72 17.65
N GLY A 284 -1.91 12.07 17.97
CA GLY A 284 -1.33 11.79 19.25
C GLY A 284 -0.05 12.53 19.56
N VAL A 285 0.45 12.37 20.77
CA VAL A 285 1.77 12.89 21.16
C VAL A 285 2.79 11.77 21.10
N LEU A 286 4.05 12.12 20.81
CA LEU A 286 5.17 11.20 20.92
C LEU A 286 5.27 10.66 22.35
N THR A 287 5.39 9.34 22.46
CA THR A 287 5.48 8.62 23.73
C THR A 287 6.86 8.00 23.93
N MET A 288 7.17 7.54 25.14
CA MET A 288 8.44 6.88 25.45
C MET A 288 8.59 5.52 24.76
N GLU A 289 7.50 4.79 24.69
CA GLU A 289 7.34 3.59 23.87
C GLU A 289 6.16 3.84 22.93
N PRO A 290 6.17 3.31 21.69
CA PRO A 290 5.07 3.51 20.75
C PRO A 290 3.72 3.20 21.38
N SER A 291 2.72 4.07 21.19
CA SER A 291 1.35 3.86 21.65
C SER A 291 0.36 4.01 20.50
N LEU A 292 -0.91 3.67 20.72
CA LEU A 292 -1.99 3.98 19.78
C LEU A 292 -2.39 5.47 19.88
N PRO A 293 -3.08 6.04 18.87
CA PRO A 293 -3.48 7.44 18.87
C PRO A 293 -4.42 7.77 20.04
N GLN A 294 -4.28 8.98 20.60
CA GLN A 294 -5.16 9.49 21.65
C GLN A 294 -6.40 10.20 21.10
N SER A 295 -6.37 10.63 19.83
CA SER A 295 -7.53 11.15 19.10
C SER A 295 -7.73 10.34 17.83
N PHE A 296 -8.97 9.89 17.60
CA PHE A 296 -9.34 9.14 16.41
C PHE A 296 -10.80 9.44 16.06
N PHE A 297 -11.05 10.03 14.88
CA PHE A 297 -12.39 10.52 14.52
C PHE A 297 -12.64 10.50 13.00
N PRO A 298 -13.90 10.52 12.55
CA PRO A 298 -14.24 10.59 11.12
C PRO A 298 -13.77 11.91 10.49
N THR A 299 -13.17 11.84 9.31
CA THR A 299 -12.79 13.03 8.52
C THR A 299 -14.01 13.63 7.82
N VAL A 300 -14.90 14.24 8.62
CA VAL A 300 -16.11 14.91 8.17
C VAL A 300 -16.23 16.26 8.86
N VAL A 301 -16.68 17.26 8.10
CA VAL A 301 -16.85 18.63 8.60
C VAL A 301 -18.21 19.12 8.17
N LEU A 302 -18.97 19.68 9.10
CA LEU A 302 -20.16 20.46 8.81
C LEU A 302 -19.76 21.92 8.66
N VAL A 303 -20.15 22.54 7.55
CA VAL A 303 -20.06 23.99 7.34
C VAL A 303 -21.44 24.59 7.64
N LYS A 304 -21.54 25.41 8.69
CA LYS A 304 -22.78 26.12 9.01
C LYS A 304 -23.00 27.30 8.08
N ASP A 305 -24.24 27.77 8.01
CA ASP A 305 -24.63 28.95 7.23
C ASP A 305 -23.90 30.24 7.65
N ASP A 306 -23.44 30.32 8.90
CA ASP A 306 -22.66 31.44 9.44
C ASP A 306 -21.14 31.32 9.21
N GLY A 307 -20.70 30.23 8.57
CA GLY A 307 -19.29 29.95 8.27
C GLY A 307 -18.52 29.22 9.39
N GLU A 308 -19.16 28.85 10.49
CA GLU A 308 -18.55 28.01 11.52
C GLU A 308 -18.35 26.56 11.02
N PHE A 309 -17.25 25.92 11.45
CA PHE A 309 -16.94 24.54 11.13
C PHE A 309 -17.11 23.64 12.37
N ILE A 310 -17.92 22.59 12.25
CA ILE A 310 -18.00 21.51 13.25
C ILE A 310 -17.32 20.28 12.66
N VAL A 311 -16.46 19.60 13.42
CA VAL A 311 -15.62 18.50 12.93
C VAL A 311 -15.94 17.18 13.63
N GLY A 312 -15.87 16.09 12.88
CA GLY A 312 -15.89 14.74 13.44
C GLY A 312 -17.30 14.26 13.79
N GLY A 313 -17.45 13.56 14.91
CA GLY A 313 -18.75 13.03 15.34
C GLY A 313 -19.78 14.12 15.60
N ASP A 314 -19.35 15.26 16.17
CA ASP A 314 -20.23 16.39 16.45
C ASP A 314 -20.88 16.96 15.18
N ALA A 315 -20.19 16.89 14.04
CA ALA A 315 -20.73 17.31 12.75
C ALA A 315 -21.95 16.48 12.33
N LEU A 316 -22.05 15.25 12.83
CA LEU A 316 -23.08 14.27 12.49
C LEU A 316 -24.26 14.26 13.48
N LEU A 317 -24.26 15.14 14.49
CA LEU A 317 -25.40 15.29 15.40
C LEU A 317 -26.63 15.84 14.66
N PRO A 318 -27.86 15.37 14.95
CA PRO A 318 -29.10 15.79 14.28
C PRO A 318 -29.31 17.30 14.23
N GLU A 319 -29.07 18.01 15.33
CA GLU A 319 -29.21 19.46 15.46
C GLU A 319 -28.23 20.25 14.59
N ASN A 320 -27.07 19.66 14.30
CA ASN A 320 -26.01 20.25 13.51
C ASN A 320 -26.27 20.01 12.02
N ARG A 321 -26.52 18.75 11.61
CA ARG A 321 -26.76 18.41 10.20
C ARG A 321 -27.95 19.14 9.56
N ARG A 322 -28.95 19.53 10.37
CA ARG A 322 -30.11 20.31 9.91
C ARG A 322 -29.80 21.78 9.53
N LYS A 323 -28.63 22.30 9.91
CA LYS A 323 -28.27 23.73 9.81
C LYS A 323 -26.95 23.98 9.08
N GLY A 324 -26.53 23.04 8.22
CA GLY A 324 -25.28 23.19 7.48
C GLY A 324 -25.08 22.11 6.42
N GLU A 325 -23.96 22.20 5.71
CA GLU A 325 -23.55 21.26 4.68
C GLU A 325 -22.39 20.38 5.16
N LEU A 326 -22.54 19.06 5.04
CA LEU A 326 -21.47 18.11 5.34
C LEU A 326 -20.51 18.00 4.15
N ILE A 327 -19.23 18.18 4.42
CA ILE A 327 -18.15 18.02 3.46
C ILE A 327 -17.07 17.09 3.98
N ARG A 328 -16.34 16.45 3.06
CA ARG A 328 -15.10 15.72 3.37
C ARG A 328 -13.90 16.59 2.96
N PRO A 329 -13.07 17.06 3.91
CA PRO A 329 -12.00 18.01 3.62
C PRO A 329 -10.83 17.40 2.83
N LEU A 330 -10.70 16.07 2.85
CA LEU A 330 -9.69 15.32 2.10
C LEU A 330 -10.37 14.21 1.31
N ARG A 331 -10.43 14.35 -0.01
CA ARG A 331 -11.00 13.33 -0.90
C ARG A 331 -10.15 13.14 -2.13
N ALA A 332 -9.86 11.88 -2.47
CA ALA A 332 -9.32 11.54 -3.79
C ALA A 332 -10.40 11.85 -4.84
N THR A 333 -10.08 12.68 -5.83
CA THR A 333 -10.98 13.02 -6.94
C THR A 333 -10.50 12.40 -8.24
N ASP A 334 -11.49 12.10 -9.10
CA ASP A 334 -11.42 11.55 -10.45
C ASP A 334 -10.44 10.37 -10.67
N ILE A 335 -10.97 9.27 -11.21
CA ILE A 335 -10.20 8.08 -11.57
C ILE A 335 -9.08 8.40 -12.57
N SER A 336 -9.24 9.46 -13.36
CA SER A 336 -8.28 9.85 -14.40
C SER A 336 -7.17 10.79 -13.94
N LEU A 337 -7.29 11.44 -12.77
CA LEU A 337 -6.35 12.49 -12.35
C LEU A 337 -5.70 12.24 -11.00
N GLU A 338 -6.27 11.36 -10.14
CA GLU A 338 -5.77 11.06 -8.78
C GLU A 338 -5.35 12.30 -7.99
N ARG A 339 -6.15 13.38 -8.07
CA ARG A 339 -5.85 14.62 -7.33
C ARG A 339 -6.68 14.68 -6.08
N TYR A 340 -6.06 14.97 -4.95
CA TYR A 340 -6.79 15.36 -3.76
C TYR A 340 -7.37 16.76 -3.97
N VAL A 341 -8.68 16.90 -3.69
CA VAL A 341 -9.32 18.22 -3.53
C VAL A 341 -9.40 18.51 -2.04
N PHE A 342 -9.01 19.72 -1.67
CA PHE A 342 -8.91 20.16 -0.29
C PHE A 342 -9.76 21.41 -0.08
N HIS A 343 -10.57 21.36 0.97
CA HIS A 343 -11.25 22.54 1.48
C HIS A 343 -10.41 23.13 2.61
N ARG A 344 -9.60 24.15 2.29
CA ARG A 344 -8.56 24.71 3.19
C ARG A 344 -9.03 25.01 4.61
N PRO A 345 -10.12 25.79 4.79
CA PRO A 345 -10.60 26.11 6.13
C PRO A 345 -11.07 24.88 6.91
N ALA A 346 -11.66 23.90 6.21
CA ALA A 346 -12.19 22.70 6.87
C ALA A 346 -11.08 21.77 7.33
N LEU A 347 -10.01 21.60 6.54
CA LEU A 347 -8.86 20.82 6.99
C LEU A 347 -8.12 21.52 8.14
N LYS A 348 -8.00 22.86 8.12
CA LYS A 348 -7.49 23.60 9.28
C LYS A 348 -8.34 23.32 10.53
N ALA A 349 -9.67 23.32 10.40
CA ALA A 349 -10.55 22.98 11.52
C ALA A 349 -10.31 21.55 12.02
N CYS A 350 -10.04 20.58 11.13
CA CYS A 350 -9.65 19.23 11.56
C CYS A 350 -8.32 19.17 12.30
N LEU A 351 -7.30 19.89 11.81
CA LEU A 351 -6.01 19.98 12.49
C LEU A 351 -6.15 20.66 13.86
N GLN A 352 -7.00 21.67 13.97
CA GLN A 352 -7.32 22.32 15.24
C GLN A 352 -8.01 21.34 16.19
N LYS A 353 -8.99 20.55 15.71
CA LYS A 353 -9.60 19.50 16.53
C LYS A 353 -8.56 18.51 17.06
N CYS A 354 -7.58 18.10 16.26
CA CYS A 354 -6.49 17.25 16.75
C CYS A 354 -5.73 17.91 17.92
N VAL A 355 -5.39 19.20 17.81
CA VAL A 355 -4.73 19.95 18.89
C VAL A 355 -5.58 20.01 20.16
N ASP A 356 -6.87 20.27 20.01
CA ASP A 356 -7.82 20.40 21.10
C ASP A 356 -8.04 19.06 21.82
N ASP A 357 -8.23 17.97 21.07
CA ASP A 357 -8.37 16.62 21.61
C ASP A 357 -7.11 16.18 22.39
N LEU A 358 -5.92 16.54 21.87
CA LEU A 358 -4.64 16.27 22.52
C LEU A 358 -4.33 17.21 23.69
N LYS A 359 -5.07 18.31 23.84
CA LYS A 359 -4.89 19.33 24.89
C LYS A 359 -3.47 19.88 24.92
N ILE A 360 -2.88 20.11 23.74
CA ILE A 360 -1.53 20.65 23.59
C ILE A 360 -1.55 22.12 23.18
N ASP A 361 -0.43 22.80 23.46
CA ASP A 361 -0.15 24.14 22.94
C ASP A 361 0.81 24.01 21.74
N PRO A 362 0.35 24.19 20.49
CA PRO A 362 1.17 24.00 19.28
C PRO A 362 2.50 24.74 19.31
N THR A 363 2.57 25.92 19.95
CA THR A 363 3.79 26.75 20.05
C THR A 363 4.94 26.07 20.81
N LYS A 364 4.63 25.00 21.55
CA LYS A 364 5.58 24.20 22.33
C LYS A 364 5.92 22.86 21.68
N TYR A 365 5.34 22.55 20.53
CA TYR A 365 5.45 21.26 19.87
C TYR A 365 6.01 21.40 18.46
N ARG A 366 6.72 20.38 18.00
CA ARG A 366 6.91 20.09 16.58
C ARG A 366 5.78 19.17 16.11
N VAL A 367 5.52 19.10 14.81
CA VAL A 367 4.48 18.23 14.24
C VAL A 367 5.03 17.31 13.16
N LEU A 368 4.69 16.03 13.22
CA LEU A 368 4.88 15.06 12.14
C LEU A 368 3.53 14.82 11.44
N LEU A 369 3.44 15.22 10.18
CA LEU A 369 2.26 14.98 9.35
C LEU A 369 2.46 13.69 8.53
N SER A 370 1.64 12.69 8.83
CA SER A 370 1.53 11.47 8.04
C SER A 370 0.49 11.66 6.92
N ILE A 371 0.94 11.61 5.67
CA ILE A 371 0.13 11.93 4.49
C ILE A 371 -0.04 10.74 3.52
N PRO A 372 -1.17 10.63 2.81
CA PRO A 372 -1.34 9.67 1.71
C PRO A 372 -0.30 9.82 0.60
N GLN A 373 -0.06 8.75 -0.15
CA GLN A 373 1.01 8.69 -1.17
C GLN A 373 0.86 9.74 -2.28
N ASN A 374 -0.35 9.91 -2.81
CA ASN A 374 -0.59 10.73 -4.02
C ASN A 374 -1.06 12.15 -3.69
N ILE A 375 -0.64 12.71 -2.54
CA ILE A 375 -0.94 14.10 -2.22
C ILE A 375 -0.14 15.03 -3.16
N PRO A 376 -0.80 15.98 -3.84
CA PRO A 376 -0.12 16.96 -4.68
C PRO A 376 0.82 17.87 -3.87
N THR A 377 1.94 18.22 -4.49
CA THR A 377 2.95 19.15 -3.96
C THR A 377 2.38 20.48 -3.47
N ALA A 378 1.41 21.06 -4.20
CA ALA A 378 0.73 22.29 -3.79
C ALA A 378 -0.03 22.12 -2.47
N LEU A 379 -0.62 20.95 -2.23
CA LEU A 379 -1.34 20.65 -0.99
C LEU A 379 -0.37 20.46 0.18
N ILE A 380 0.80 19.84 -0.05
CA ILE A 380 1.88 19.79 0.94
C ILE A 380 2.28 21.22 1.36
N ALA A 381 2.44 22.13 0.41
CA ALA A 381 2.77 23.52 0.69
C ALA A 381 1.71 24.20 1.58
N ASP A 382 0.43 24.01 1.26
CA ASP A 382 -0.66 24.59 2.05
C ASP A 382 -0.76 24.00 3.47
N LEU A 383 -0.53 22.70 3.62
CA LEU A 383 -0.45 22.05 4.94
C LEU A 383 0.65 22.66 5.80
N LEU A 384 1.86 22.83 5.24
CA LEU A 384 2.99 23.44 5.95
C LEU A 384 2.69 24.87 6.38
N LYS A 385 2.06 25.67 5.50
CA LYS A 385 1.62 27.03 5.85
C LYS A 385 0.60 27.03 6.98
N ILE A 386 -0.39 26.14 6.95
CA ILE A 386 -1.37 26.06 8.05
C ILE A 386 -0.67 25.76 9.37
N VAL A 387 0.18 24.73 9.43
CA VAL A 387 0.76 24.30 10.70
C VAL A 387 1.85 25.25 11.23
N LEU A 388 2.63 25.90 10.34
CA LEU A 388 3.72 26.79 10.75
C LEU A 388 3.28 28.27 10.87
N GLU A 389 2.51 28.79 9.91
CA GLU A 389 2.14 30.22 9.88
C GLU A 389 0.88 30.53 10.69
N GLU A 390 -0.08 29.61 10.76
CA GLU A 390 -1.38 29.86 11.39
C GLU A 390 -1.57 29.16 12.74
N MET A 391 -1.06 27.94 12.87
CA MET A 391 -1.10 27.17 14.13
C MET A 391 0.18 27.33 14.95
N PHE A 392 1.23 27.91 14.37
CA PHE A 392 2.48 28.24 15.05
C PHE A 392 3.22 27.07 15.71
N PHE A 393 3.19 25.87 15.10
CA PHE A 393 4.09 24.79 15.52
C PHE A 393 5.57 25.19 15.36
N GLN A 394 6.45 24.71 16.25
CA GLN A 394 7.88 25.05 16.23
C GLN A 394 8.61 24.55 14.97
N GLY A 395 8.11 23.46 14.41
CA GLY A 395 8.61 22.85 13.19
C GLY A 395 7.68 21.74 12.71
N ALA A 396 7.74 21.43 11.43
CA ALA A 396 6.89 20.43 10.79
C ALA A 396 7.73 19.47 9.96
N ALA A 397 7.47 18.18 10.08
CA ALA A 397 8.00 17.15 9.20
C ALA A 397 6.84 16.47 8.46
N ILE A 398 7.11 15.94 7.28
CA ILE A 398 6.13 15.24 6.46
C ILE A 398 6.66 13.85 6.15
N SER A 399 5.81 12.85 6.27
CA SER A 399 6.13 11.48 5.90
C SER A 399 4.96 10.83 5.19
N ARG A 400 5.24 10.05 4.14
CA ARG A 400 4.20 9.34 3.41
C ARG A 400 3.83 8.04 4.14
N GLN A 401 2.54 7.73 4.15
CA GLN A 401 1.97 6.59 4.85
C GLN A 401 2.63 5.24 4.49
N PRO A 402 2.97 4.92 3.24
CA PRO A 402 3.61 3.63 2.92
C PRO A 402 4.96 3.42 3.62
N SER A 403 5.83 4.43 3.63
CA SER A 403 7.11 4.33 4.34
C SER A 403 6.89 4.14 5.85
N LEU A 404 5.93 4.88 6.43
CA LEU A 404 5.56 4.74 7.83
C LEU A 404 5.02 3.34 8.15
N VAL A 405 4.21 2.75 7.27
CA VAL A 405 3.77 1.36 7.42
C VAL A 405 4.97 0.43 7.54
N LEU A 406 5.97 0.53 6.68
CA LEU A 406 7.16 -0.33 6.77
C LEU A 406 7.94 -0.17 8.09
N TYR A 407 8.03 1.06 8.62
CA TYR A 407 8.60 1.28 9.95
C TYR A 407 7.79 0.59 11.06
N ALA A 408 6.46 0.57 10.98
CA ALA A 408 5.63 -0.18 11.93
C ALA A 408 5.79 -1.71 11.80
N TYR A 409 6.16 -2.17 10.61
CA TYR A 409 6.49 -3.55 10.33
C TYR A 409 7.97 -3.90 10.57
N ASP A 410 8.78 -2.94 11.04
CA ASP A 410 10.21 -3.06 11.33
C ASP A 410 11.05 -3.58 10.15
N VAL A 411 10.74 -3.08 8.95
CA VAL A 411 11.40 -3.48 7.69
C VAL A 411 11.68 -2.26 6.80
N ALA A 412 12.69 -2.37 5.93
CA ALA A 412 13.05 -1.31 4.98
C ALA A 412 12.66 -1.62 3.52
N THR A 413 12.39 -2.89 3.19
CA THR A 413 12.16 -3.36 1.82
C THR A 413 10.92 -4.23 1.73
N GLY A 414 10.00 -3.87 0.84
CA GLY A 414 8.78 -4.62 0.57
C GLY A 414 7.76 -3.84 -0.25
N VAL A 415 6.59 -4.44 -0.46
CA VAL A 415 5.46 -3.79 -1.12
C VAL A 415 4.38 -3.52 -0.09
N VAL A 416 4.04 -2.25 0.12
CA VAL A 416 2.89 -1.88 0.95
C VAL A 416 1.63 -1.93 0.10
N VAL A 417 0.65 -2.69 0.56
CA VAL A 417 -0.70 -2.77 -0.01
C VAL A 417 -1.66 -2.16 1.01
N ASP A 418 -1.89 -0.85 0.88
CA ASP A 418 -2.77 -0.07 1.75
C ASP A 418 -4.17 0.00 1.14
N ILE A 419 -5.16 -0.55 1.84
CA ILE A 419 -6.54 -0.65 1.37
C ILE A 419 -7.45 0.09 2.35
N GLY A 420 -7.75 1.33 2.00
CA GLY A 420 -8.71 2.20 2.70
C GLY A 420 -9.87 2.57 1.77
N ASP A 421 -10.18 3.87 1.70
CA ASP A 421 -11.13 4.41 0.72
C ASP A 421 -10.66 4.18 -0.72
N CYS A 422 -9.34 4.22 -0.90
CA CYS A 422 -8.61 3.90 -2.11
C CYS A 422 -7.64 2.74 -1.83
N VAL A 423 -7.15 2.10 -2.88
CA VAL A 423 -6.08 1.09 -2.81
C VAL A 423 -4.78 1.73 -3.29
N ASN A 424 -3.74 1.68 -2.48
CA ASN A 424 -2.38 2.09 -2.86
C ASN A 424 -1.44 0.90 -2.75
N ILE A 425 -0.66 0.65 -3.80
CA ILE A 425 0.35 -0.40 -3.85
C ILE A 425 1.68 0.27 -4.13
N VAL A 426 2.57 0.25 -3.14
CA VAL A 426 3.79 1.06 -3.13
C VAL A 426 4.98 0.16 -2.82
N PRO A 427 5.81 -0.16 -3.83
CA PRO A 427 7.08 -0.83 -3.62
C PRO A 427 8.11 0.12 -2.99
N VAL A 428 8.80 -0.36 -1.97
CA VAL A 428 9.87 0.36 -1.26
C VAL A 428 11.09 -0.56 -1.18
N ILE A 429 12.26 -0.02 -1.49
CA ILE A 429 13.53 -0.74 -1.48
C ILE A 429 14.53 0.07 -0.66
N ASP A 430 15.01 -0.51 0.43
CA ASP A 430 15.98 0.07 1.35
C ASP A 430 15.55 1.47 1.86
N GLY A 431 14.25 1.61 2.13
CA GLY A 431 13.63 2.86 2.57
C GLY A 431 13.21 3.83 1.45
N TYR A 432 13.59 3.58 0.19
CA TYR A 432 13.26 4.43 -0.96
C TYR A 432 12.03 3.94 -1.72
N VAL A 433 11.12 4.86 -2.05
CA VAL A 433 9.91 4.52 -2.80
C VAL A 433 10.25 4.38 -4.28
N VAL A 434 9.80 3.29 -4.90
CA VAL A 434 9.95 3.10 -6.34
C VAL A 434 8.83 3.83 -7.07
N ASP A 435 9.00 5.14 -7.30
CA ASP A 435 7.96 6.00 -7.87
C ASP A 435 7.37 5.48 -9.19
N SER A 436 8.18 4.90 -10.08
CA SER A 436 7.73 4.34 -11.35
C SER A 436 6.89 3.07 -11.23
N ALA A 437 6.84 2.48 -10.03
CA ALA A 437 6.16 1.23 -9.74
C ALA A 437 4.97 1.40 -8.78
N ILE A 438 4.63 2.63 -8.41
CA ILE A 438 3.43 2.93 -7.62
C ILE A 438 2.21 2.62 -8.48
N VAL A 439 1.30 1.83 -7.90
CA VAL A 439 -0.01 1.55 -8.50
C VAL A 439 -1.07 2.02 -7.53
N SER A 440 -1.98 2.85 -8.00
CA SER A 440 -3.06 3.39 -7.19
C SER A 440 -4.39 3.15 -7.90
N LEU A 441 -5.40 2.82 -7.10
CA LEU A 441 -6.76 2.62 -7.56
C LEU A 441 -7.68 3.45 -6.67
N PRO A 442 -8.44 4.40 -7.25
CA PRO A 442 -9.29 5.35 -6.52
C PRO A 442 -10.53 4.69 -5.88
N CYS A 443 -10.60 3.36 -5.88
CA CYS A 443 -11.67 2.61 -5.25
C CYS A 443 -11.14 1.51 -4.35
N GLY A 444 -11.66 1.49 -3.11
CA GLY A 444 -11.46 0.44 -2.13
C GLY A 444 -12.77 0.20 -1.36
N ALA A 445 -12.82 0.67 -0.11
CA ALA A 445 -13.96 0.50 0.80
C ALA A 445 -15.30 0.93 0.18
N THR A 446 -15.31 2.08 -0.52
CA THR A 446 -16.54 2.64 -1.08
C THR A 446 -17.22 1.68 -2.07
N GLN A 447 -16.48 0.90 -2.88
CA GLN A 447 -17.11 -0.05 -3.81
C GLN A 447 -17.66 -1.28 -3.10
N ILE A 448 -16.98 -1.75 -2.06
CA ILE A 448 -17.48 -2.85 -1.21
C ILE A 448 -18.79 -2.42 -0.54
N ILE A 449 -18.82 -1.20 0.02
CA ILE A 449 -20.01 -0.64 0.65
C ILE A 449 -21.15 -0.50 -0.36
N ASN A 450 -20.90 0.05 -1.56
CA ASN A 450 -21.94 0.19 -2.59
C ASN A 450 -22.52 -1.16 -3.01
N ALA A 451 -21.67 -2.18 -3.18
CA ALA A 451 -22.11 -3.53 -3.51
C ALA A 451 -22.93 -4.16 -2.38
N LEU A 452 -22.54 -3.93 -1.12
CA LEU A 452 -23.29 -4.36 0.05
C LEU A 452 -24.65 -3.65 0.14
N GLN A 453 -24.68 -2.33 -0.04
CA GLN A 453 -25.90 -1.51 -0.01
C GLN A 453 -26.90 -1.96 -1.06
N ALA A 454 -26.46 -2.26 -2.28
CA ALA A 454 -27.33 -2.78 -3.34
C ALA A 454 -28.06 -4.06 -2.91
N LYS A 455 -27.40 -4.92 -2.11
CA LYS A 455 -28.02 -6.13 -1.55
C LYS A 455 -28.90 -5.84 -0.33
N LEU A 456 -28.48 -4.94 0.54
CA LEU A 456 -29.30 -4.54 1.69
C LEU A 456 -30.59 -3.85 1.26
N MET A 457 -30.58 -3.06 0.18
CA MET A 457 -31.76 -2.44 -0.41
C MET A 457 -32.85 -3.45 -0.79
N GLU A 458 -32.49 -4.67 -1.19
CA GLU A 458 -33.45 -5.73 -1.54
C GLU A 458 -34.28 -6.20 -0.34
N SER A 459 -33.75 -6.06 0.88
CA SER A 459 -34.35 -6.59 2.13
C SER A 459 -34.69 -5.52 3.18
N ASN A 460 -34.34 -4.25 2.95
CA ASN A 460 -34.46 -3.20 3.97
C ASN A 460 -35.86 -2.57 4.11
N CYS A 461 -36.85 -3.05 3.37
CA CYS A 461 -38.24 -2.56 3.39
C CYS A 461 -38.40 -1.03 3.24
N GLY A 462 -37.44 -0.33 2.62
CA GLY A 462 -37.49 1.11 2.41
C GLY A 462 -37.04 1.97 3.61
N SER A 463 -36.57 1.37 4.71
CA SER A 463 -36.11 2.13 5.88
C SER A 463 -34.85 2.97 5.63
N TYR A 464 -34.00 2.54 4.68
CA TYR A 464 -32.72 3.20 4.38
C TYR A 464 -32.59 3.50 2.89
N THR A 465 -32.17 4.72 2.56
CA THR A 465 -31.80 5.09 1.18
C THR A 465 -30.31 4.86 0.91
N PHE A 466 -29.52 4.74 1.98
CA PHE A 466 -28.06 4.61 1.95
C PHE A 466 -27.35 5.73 1.17
N GLN A 467 -27.98 6.90 1.08
CA GLN A 467 -27.41 8.09 0.44
C GLN A 467 -26.94 9.11 1.48
N SER A 468 -27.50 9.06 2.70
CA SER A 468 -27.13 9.98 3.77
C SER A 468 -25.73 9.69 4.31
N SER A 469 -24.98 10.74 4.66
CA SER A 469 -23.67 10.64 5.32
C SER A 469 -23.70 9.78 6.58
N VAL A 470 -24.81 9.79 7.34
CA VAL A 470 -24.96 8.98 8.56
C VAL A 470 -25.20 7.50 8.24
N GLU A 471 -25.99 7.20 7.21
CA GLU A 471 -26.24 5.83 6.75
C GLU A 471 -24.98 5.13 6.20
N MET A 472 -23.99 5.91 5.73
CA MET A 472 -22.69 5.38 5.34
C MET A 472 -21.94 4.76 6.53
N PHE A 473 -22.11 5.28 7.75
CA PHE A 473 -21.51 4.68 8.94
C PHE A 473 -22.24 3.40 9.35
N ILE A 474 -23.56 3.33 9.19
CA ILE A 474 -24.31 2.08 9.37
C ILE A 474 -23.80 1.02 8.37
N SER A 475 -23.63 1.42 7.11
CA SER A 475 -23.13 0.52 6.05
C SER A 475 -21.71 0.04 6.35
N ARG A 476 -20.84 0.93 6.85
CA ARG A 476 -19.49 0.58 7.32
C ARG A 476 -19.54 -0.44 8.47
N PHE A 477 -20.40 -0.22 9.47
CA PHE A 477 -20.56 -1.13 10.59
C PHE A 477 -21.03 -2.51 10.13
N VAL A 478 -22.08 -2.58 9.31
CA VAL A 478 -22.58 -3.85 8.77
C VAL A 478 -21.49 -4.58 7.97
N MET A 479 -20.71 -3.86 7.16
CA MET A 479 -19.56 -4.42 6.44
C MET A 479 -18.51 -4.99 7.40
N GLU A 480 -18.08 -4.24 8.42
CA GLU A 480 -17.05 -4.66 9.37
C GLU A 480 -17.50 -5.87 10.23
N GLN A 481 -18.80 -6.02 10.50
CA GLN A 481 -19.34 -7.13 11.28
C GLN A 481 -19.59 -8.41 10.46
N ALA A 482 -19.96 -8.28 9.18
CA ALA A 482 -20.47 -9.43 8.40
C ALA A 482 -19.61 -9.84 7.20
N CYS A 483 -18.88 -8.91 6.58
CA CYS A 483 -18.19 -9.19 5.33
C CYS A 483 -16.84 -9.89 5.53
N PHE A 484 -16.49 -10.74 4.57
CA PHE A 484 -15.21 -11.45 4.51
C PHE A 484 -14.84 -11.75 3.07
N VAL A 485 -13.55 -11.96 2.79
CA VAL A 485 -13.07 -12.37 1.48
C VAL A 485 -13.04 -13.89 1.41
N ALA A 486 -13.81 -14.46 0.48
CA ALA A 486 -13.81 -15.90 0.24
C ALA A 486 -12.46 -16.38 -0.35
N ILE A 487 -11.91 -17.46 0.19
CA ILE A 487 -10.71 -18.10 -0.39
C ILE A 487 -11.07 -18.81 -1.70
N ASP A 488 -12.13 -19.63 -1.70
CA ASP A 488 -12.76 -20.17 -2.90
C ASP A 488 -14.17 -19.58 -3.03
N TYR A 489 -14.32 -18.62 -3.94
CA TYR A 489 -15.59 -17.96 -4.18
C TYR A 489 -16.69 -18.93 -4.65
N GLU A 490 -16.38 -19.87 -5.54
CA GLU A 490 -17.39 -20.76 -6.12
C GLU A 490 -17.85 -21.82 -5.11
N GLU A 491 -16.98 -22.24 -4.21
CA GLU A 491 -17.34 -23.10 -3.08
C GLU A 491 -18.33 -22.40 -2.14
N GLU A 492 -18.07 -21.13 -1.78
CA GLU A 492 -18.97 -20.34 -0.92
C GLU A 492 -20.34 -20.08 -1.58
N VAL A 493 -20.38 -19.84 -2.89
CA VAL A 493 -21.65 -19.75 -3.65
C VAL A 493 -22.44 -21.05 -3.54
N LYS A 494 -21.79 -22.22 -3.71
CA LYS A 494 -22.45 -23.52 -3.60
C LYS A 494 -22.98 -23.77 -2.19
N LYS A 495 -22.20 -23.47 -1.14
CA LYS A 495 -22.63 -23.58 0.26
C LYS A 495 -23.86 -22.74 0.55
N CYS A 496 -23.88 -21.49 0.06
CA CYS A 496 -25.01 -20.59 0.22
C CYS A 496 -26.26 -21.09 -0.53
N ALA A 497 -26.10 -21.77 -1.67
CA ALA A 497 -27.21 -22.35 -2.43
C ALA A 497 -27.77 -23.63 -1.81
N SER A 498 -26.94 -24.44 -1.13
CA SER A 498 -27.36 -25.72 -0.52
C SER A 498 -27.93 -25.59 0.90
N ASN A 499 -27.49 -24.60 1.68
CA ASN A 499 -27.90 -24.40 3.08
C ASN A 499 -28.51 -23.01 3.26
N SER A 500 -29.81 -22.85 3.01
CA SER A 500 -30.46 -21.53 2.96
C SER A 500 -30.82 -20.92 4.32
N CYS A 501 -30.56 -21.56 5.46
CA CYS A 501 -30.94 -21.01 6.79
C CYS A 501 -29.82 -20.92 7.84
N ASP A 502 -28.78 -21.77 7.80
CA ASP A 502 -27.74 -21.81 8.84
C ASP A 502 -26.55 -20.86 8.60
N ILE A 503 -26.49 -20.19 7.45
CA ILE A 503 -25.36 -19.31 7.11
C ILE A 503 -25.74 -17.83 7.23
N ASP A 504 -27.01 -17.45 7.36
CA ASP A 504 -27.39 -16.04 7.43
C ASP A 504 -26.87 -15.37 8.70
N VAL A 505 -26.17 -14.24 8.55
CA VAL A 505 -25.71 -13.43 9.69
C VAL A 505 -26.69 -12.29 9.87
N VAL A 506 -27.13 -12.11 11.11
CA VAL A 506 -27.94 -10.96 11.51
C VAL A 506 -27.05 -9.98 12.24
N VAL A 507 -26.91 -8.78 11.70
CA VAL A 507 -26.24 -7.66 12.37
C VAL A 507 -27.32 -6.75 12.95
N SER A 508 -27.26 -6.51 14.26
CA SER A 508 -28.17 -5.61 14.96
C SER A 508 -27.48 -4.28 15.26
N ILE A 509 -28.24 -3.18 15.17
CA ILE A 509 -27.85 -1.84 15.60
C ILE A 509 -28.67 -1.38 16.81
N GLU A 510 -29.38 -2.27 17.50
CA GLU A 510 -30.21 -1.94 18.68
C GLU A 510 -29.40 -1.27 19.80
N GLU A 511 -28.13 -1.64 19.96
CA GLU A 511 -27.21 -1.03 20.93
C GLU A 511 -26.89 0.45 20.65
N PHE A 512 -27.25 0.96 19.47
CA PHE A 512 -27.05 2.34 19.07
C PHE A 512 -28.36 3.16 19.06
N GLU A 513 -29.36 2.71 19.81
CA GLU A 513 -30.62 3.44 20.04
C GLU A 513 -31.30 3.95 18.75
N PRO A 514 -31.61 3.05 17.78
CA PRO A 514 -32.27 3.45 16.54
C PRO A 514 -33.67 4.03 16.80
N THR A 515 -34.11 4.96 15.97
CA THR A 515 -35.46 5.52 16.06
C THR A 515 -36.52 4.49 15.67
N SER A 516 -37.79 4.74 16.01
CA SER A 516 -38.90 3.84 15.64
C SER A 516 -39.11 3.67 14.13
N GLU A 517 -38.61 4.61 13.32
CA GLU A 517 -38.68 4.56 11.86
C GLU A 517 -37.53 3.75 11.24
N MET A 518 -36.48 3.51 12.01
CA MET A 518 -35.31 2.75 11.58
C MET A 518 -35.53 1.26 11.77
N MET A 519 -35.06 0.48 10.80
CA MET A 519 -34.99 -0.97 10.95
C MET A 519 -33.69 -1.35 11.67
N PRO A 520 -33.76 -1.99 12.85
CA PRO A 520 -32.59 -2.18 13.70
C PRO A 520 -31.76 -3.42 13.34
N THR A 521 -32.25 -4.30 12.46
CA THR A 521 -31.56 -5.56 12.12
C THR A 521 -31.36 -5.70 10.62
N PHE A 522 -30.16 -6.14 10.23
CA PHE A 522 -29.80 -6.42 8.84
C PHE A 522 -29.52 -7.91 8.69
N LYS A 523 -30.28 -8.59 7.83
CA LYS A 523 -30.03 -10.01 7.49
C LYS A 523 -29.14 -10.05 6.25
N ILE A 524 -27.93 -10.60 6.39
CA ILE A 524 -26.94 -10.64 5.32
C ILE A 524 -26.58 -12.10 4.99
N ASN A 525 -26.83 -12.47 3.73
CA ASN A 525 -26.60 -13.81 3.19
C ASN A 525 -25.27 -13.89 2.40
N SER A 526 -25.32 -14.27 1.12
CA SER A 526 -24.25 -14.18 0.12
C SER A 526 -23.57 -12.80 0.00
N ALA A 527 -24.24 -11.71 0.37
CA ALA A 527 -23.67 -10.35 0.33
C ALA A 527 -22.37 -10.21 1.14
N ARG A 528 -22.16 -11.06 2.16
CA ARG A 528 -20.95 -11.07 3.00
C ARG A 528 -19.65 -11.27 2.21
N PHE A 529 -19.65 -12.14 1.20
CA PHE A 529 -18.47 -12.42 0.38
C PHE A 529 -18.59 -11.94 -1.07
N THR A 530 -19.81 -11.74 -1.57
CA THR A 530 -20.02 -11.23 -2.94
C THR A 530 -19.69 -9.75 -3.06
N ALA A 531 -19.90 -8.94 -2.01
CA ALA A 531 -19.56 -7.52 -2.01
C ALA A 531 -18.05 -7.28 -2.13
N THR A 532 -17.24 -8.15 -1.53
CA THR A 532 -15.78 -8.05 -1.50
C THR A 532 -15.10 -8.72 -2.70
N GLU A 533 -15.79 -9.62 -3.42
CA GLU A 533 -15.24 -10.33 -4.58
C GLU A 533 -14.79 -9.39 -5.70
N GLY A 534 -15.32 -8.17 -5.76
CA GLY A 534 -14.86 -7.17 -6.74
C GLY A 534 -13.38 -6.78 -6.60
N LEU A 535 -12.75 -6.99 -5.44
CA LEU A 535 -11.29 -6.85 -5.30
C LEU A 535 -10.53 -7.84 -6.20
N PHE A 536 -11.07 -9.02 -6.43
CA PHE A 536 -10.46 -10.10 -7.24
C PHE A 536 -11.10 -10.24 -8.62
N LYS A 537 -12.33 -9.76 -8.78
CA LYS A 537 -13.07 -9.72 -10.05
C LYS A 537 -13.76 -8.36 -10.24
N PRO A 538 -13.02 -7.28 -10.62
CA PRO A 538 -13.54 -5.90 -10.67
C PRO A 538 -14.78 -5.69 -11.54
N LYS A 539 -14.98 -6.54 -12.55
CA LYS A 539 -16.21 -6.55 -13.37
C LYS A 539 -17.49 -6.72 -12.54
N ARG A 540 -17.42 -7.33 -11.35
CA ARG A 540 -18.57 -7.41 -10.42
C ARG A 540 -18.98 -6.06 -9.83
N TRP A 541 -18.05 -5.11 -9.78
CA TRP A 541 -18.33 -3.70 -9.46
C TRP A 541 -18.62 -2.86 -10.71
N GLY A 542 -18.73 -3.49 -11.89
CA GLY A 542 -18.88 -2.76 -13.16
C GLY A 542 -17.63 -1.98 -13.57
N LEU A 543 -16.46 -2.29 -12.99
CA LEU A 543 -15.21 -1.62 -13.29
C LEU A 543 -14.39 -2.42 -14.33
N ASP A 544 -13.79 -1.70 -15.26
CA ASP A 544 -12.83 -2.25 -16.23
C ASP A 544 -11.39 -1.99 -15.76
N THR A 545 -11.06 -2.51 -14.59
CA THR A 545 -9.74 -2.39 -13.96
C THR A 545 -9.17 -3.77 -13.67
N LYS A 546 -7.86 -3.86 -13.43
CA LYS A 546 -7.20 -5.11 -13.00
C LYS A 546 -7.56 -5.44 -11.55
N ALA A 547 -7.57 -6.72 -11.23
CA ALA A 547 -7.80 -7.21 -9.88
C ALA A 547 -6.63 -6.88 -8.95
N LEU A 548 -6.87 -6.86 -7.63
CA LEU A 548 -5.88 -6.49 -6.61
C LEU A 548 -4.57 -7.28 -6.75
N HIS A 549 -4.63 -8.61 -6.86
CA HIS A 549 -3.45 -9.47 -7.02
C HIS A 549 -2.67 -9.18 -8.32
N GLN A 550 -3.36 -8.81 -9.39
CA GLN A 550 -2.74 -8.42 -10.67
C GLN A 550 -2.05 -7.06 -10.56
N LEU A 551 -2.66 -6.11 -9.84
CA LEU A 551 -2.08 -4.79 -9.57
C LEU A 551 -0.81 -4.92 -8.69
N VAL A 552 -0.82 -5.81 -7.68
CA VAL A 552 0.37 -6.11 -6.88
C VAL A 552 1.48 -6.70 -7.75
N PHE A 553 1.14 -7.68 -8.60
CA PHE A 553 2.09 -8.25 -9.55
C PHE A 553 2.66 -7.19 -10.50
N GLU A 554 1.84 -6.29 -11.04
CA GLU A 554 2.27 -5.20 -11.92
C GLU A 554 3.21 -4.21 -11.23
N ALA A 555 2.93 -3.83 -9.98
CA ALA A 555 3.81 -2.97 -9.19
C ALA A 555 5.19 -3.63 -8.99
N VAL A 556 5.22 -4.92 -8.63
CA VAL A 556 6.49 -5.66 -8.48
C VAL A 556 7.21 -5.81 -9.82
N GLN A 557 6.50 -6.07 -10.92
CA GLN A 557 7.12 -6.19 -12.24
C GLN A 557 7.65 -4.86 -12.78
N SER A 558 7.06 -3.74 -12.37
CA SER A 558 7.55 -2.39 -12.68
C SER A 558 8.75 -1.98 -11.82
N SER A 559 9.07 -2.75 -10.78
CA SER A 559 10.24 -2.54 -9.94
C SER A 559 11.53 -3.13 -10.57
N PRO A 560 12.73 -2.70 -10.13
CA PRO A 560 14.01 -3.25 -10.58
C PRO A 560 14.06 -4.77 -10.51
N ILE A 561 14.67 -5.42 -11.50
CA ILE A 561 14.63 -6.89 -11.65
C ILE A 561 15.22 -7.64 -10.44
N ASP A 562 16.27 -7.09 -9.84
CA ASP A 562 17.01 -7.72 -8.74
C ASP A 562 16.21 -7.75 -7.43
N SER A 563 15.28 -6.81 -7.24
CA SER A 563 14.47 -6.72 -6.02
C SER A 563 13.17 -7.52 -6.09
N ARG A 564 12.71 -7.95 -7.27
CA ARG A 564 11.38 -8.57 -7.46
C ARG A 564 11.15 -9.81 -6.61
N LYS A 565 12.17 -10.67 -6.48
CA LYS A 565 12.08 -11.89 -5.64
C LYS A 565 11.80 -11.51 -4.18
N THR A 566 12.52 -10.52 -3.67
CA THR A 566 12.34 -10.00 -2.30
C THR A 566 10.99 -9.31 -2.13
N LEU A 567 10.57 -8.50 -3.11
CA LEU A 567 9.28 -7.80 -3.07
C LEU A 567 8.07 -8.76 -3.07
N PHE A 568 8.09 -9.84 -3.86
CA PHE A 568 7.03 -10.86 -3.83
C PHE A 568 6.94 -11.58 -2.48
N ARG A 569 8.08 -11.74 -1.81
CA ARG A 569 8.15 -12.35 -0.49
C ARG A 569 7.66 -11.42 0.62
N ASN A 570 7.76 -10.11 0.41
CA ASN A 570 7.57 -9.08 1.43
C ASN A 570 6.40 -8.16 1.06
N ILE A 571 5.18 -8.70 1.04
CA ILE A 571 3.95 -7.92 0.79
C ILE A 571 3.31 -7.57 2.13
N TYR A 572 3.18 -6.29 2.47
CA TYR A 572 2.69 -5.82 3.78
C TYR A 572 1.32 -5.15 3.64
N LEU A 573 0.32 -5.67 4.35
CA LEU A 573 -1.04 -5.13 4.31
C LEU A 573 -1.25 -3.99 5.32
N ALA A 574 -1.93 -2.93 4.89
CA ALA A 574 -2.33 -1.81 5.74
C ALA A 574 -3.74 -1.30 5.37
N GLY A 575 -4.29 -0.43 6.22
CA GLY A 575 -5.59 0.20 5.99
C GLY A 575 -6.79 -0.58 6.52
N GLY A 576 -7.94 0.08 6.60
CA GLY A 576 -9.14 -0.47 7.25
C GLY A 576 -9.75 -1.70 6.56
N VAL A 577 -9.75 -1.74 5.22
CA VAL A 577 -10.30 -2.87 4.47
C VAL A 577 -9.39 -4.10 4.56
N SER A 578 -8.10 -3.90 4.86
CA SER A 578 -7.18 -5.02 5.10
C SER A 578 -7.54 -5.87 6.34
N LEU A 579 -8.50 -5.41 7.14
CA LEU A 579 -9.05 -6.13 8.28
C LEU A 579 -10.10 -7.18 7.89
N LEU A 580 -10.52 -7.24 6.63
CA LEU A 580 -11.48 -8.25 6.18
C LEU A 580 -10.88 -9.67 6.32
N PRO A 581 -11.57 -10.60 7.01
CA PRO A 581 -11.10 -11.97 7.15
C PRO A 581 -10.91 -12.64 5.78
N GLY A 582 -9.86 -13.46 5.63
CA GLY A 582 -9.55 -14.20 4.39
C GLY A 582 -8.87 -13.38 3.28
N LEU A 583 -8.75 -12.06 3.41
CA LEU A 583 -8.16 -11.21 2.37
C LEU A 583 -6.69 -11.57 2.13
N ALA A 584 -5.91 -11.74 3.19
CA ALA A 584 -4.48 -11.98 3.07
C ALA A 584 -4.19 -13.35 2.45
N GLU A 585 -4.91 -14.37 2.87
CA GLU A 585 -4.81 -15.73 2.35
C GLU A 585 -5.18 -15.78 0.88
N ARG A 586 -6.30 -15.13 0.50
CA ARG A 586 -6.70 -15.06 -0.91
C ARG A 586 -5.68 -14.29 -1.74
N LEU A 587 -5.19 -13.15 -1.26
CA LEU A 587 -4.18 -12.35 -1.97
C LEU A 587 -2.88 -13.13 -2.16
N GLU A 588 -2.39 -13.82 -1.14
CA GLU A 588 -1.17 -14.63 -1.21
C GLU A 588 -1.30 -15.75 -2.26
N ILE A 589 -2.42 -16.49 -2.25
CA ILE A 589 -2.69 -17.57 -3.21
C ILE A 589 -2.75 -17.03 -4.64
N GLU A 590 -3.49 -15.95 -4.86
CA GLU A 590 -3.69 -15.37 -6.18
C GLU A 590 -2.38 -14.79 -6.74
N VAL A 591 -1.59 -14.09 -5.94
CA VAL A 591 -0.27 -13.59 -6.36
C VAL A 591 0.71 -14.75 -6.60
N ALA A 592 0.72 -15.77 -5.74
CA ALA A 592 1.53 -16.98 -5.93
C ALA A 592 1.21 -17.70 -7.26
N SER A 593 -0.04 -17.63 -7.73
CA SER A 593 -0.45 -18.22 -9.01
C SER A 593 0.10 -17.48 -10.24
N LEU A 594 0.48 -16.20 -10.09
CA LEU A 594 1.01 -15.36 -11.17
C LEU A 594 2.54 -15.46 -11.32
N VAL A 595 3.24 -16.02 -10.33
CA VAL A 595 4.71 -16.09 -10.30
C VAL A 595 5.21 -17.52 -10.47
N ALA A 596 6.48 -17.66 -10.85
CA ALA A 596 7.11 -18.97 -10.95
C ALA A 596 7.10 -19.68 -9.58
N PRO A 597 6.86 -21.00 -9.49
CA PRO A 597 6.80 -21.73 -8.22
C PRO A 597 8.05 -21.67 -7.34
N ILE A 598 9.19 -21.26 -7.90
CA ILE A 598 10.45 -21.02 -7.19
C ILE A 598 10.44 -19.70 -6.38
N ILE A 599 9.60 -18.74 -6.78
CA ILE A 599 9.43 -17.47 -6.08
C ILE A 599 8.45 -17.70 -4.94
N HIS A 600 8.93 -17.48 -3.72
CA HIS A 600 8.09 -17.58 -2.54
C HIS A 600 7.32 -16.28 -2.33
N THR A 601 6.02 -16.30 -2.59
CA THR A 601 5.12 -15.19 -2.29
C THR A 601 4.65 -15.26 -0.85
N GLN A 602 4.63 -14.12 -0.16
CA GLN A 602 4.13 -14.05 1.21
C GLN A 602 3.51 -12.68 1.49
N VAL A 603 2.38 -12.72 2.20
CA VAL A 603 1.64 -11.56 2.68
C VAL A 603 1.73 -11.48 4.21
N HIS A 604 2.26 -10.38 4.72
CA HIS A 604 2.48 -10.09 6.14
C HIS A 604 1.33 -9.27 6.73
N LEU A 605 0.98 -9.59 7.97
CA LEU A 605 -0.14 -9.00 8.69
C LEU A 605 0.27 -8.62 10.12
N SER A 606 0.31 -7.32 10.41
CA SER A 606 0.34 -6.84 11.79
C SER A 606 -1.08 -6.83 12.38
N PRO A 607 -1.28 -7.26 13.63
CA PRO A 607 -2.56 -7.06 14.35
C PRO A 607 -2.93 -5.58 14.46
N TRP A 608 -1.93 -4.70 14.41
CA TRP A 608 -2.06 -3.26 14.55
C TRP A 608 -2.15 -2.52 13.21
N ARG A 609 -2.28 -3.24 12.09
CA ARG A 609 -2.20 -2.67 10.73
C ARG A 609 -3.22 -1.58 10.41
N TYR A 610 -4.29 -1.47 11.20
CA TYR A 610 -5.23 -0.36 11.10
C TYR A 610 -4.61 1.00 11.47
N ASN A 611 -3.62 0.96 12.37
CA ASN A 611 -2.89 2.12 12.87
C ASN A 611 -1.39 2.03 12.49
N ALA A 612 -1.02 1.24 11.47
CA ALA A 612 0.39 1.02 11.11
C ALA A 612 1.10 2.32 10.73
N ALA A 613 0.51 3.17 9.90
CA ALA A 613 1.15 4.44 9.55
C ALA A 613 1.39 5.34 10.79
N TYR A 614 0.41 5.41 11.70
CA TYR A 614 0.55 6.12 12.98
C TYR A 614 1.67 5.54 13.86
N LEU A 615 1.74 4.20 14.00
CA LEU A 615 2.79 3.54 14.78
C LEU A 615 4.18 3.75 14.18
N GLY A 616 4.29 3.71 12.85
CA GLY A 616 5.53 4.06 12.16
C GLY A 616 5.94 5.51 12.39
N ALA A 617 4.97 6.42 12.50
CA ALA A 617 5.22 7.82 12.79
C ALA A 617 5.77 8.02 14.22
N GLN A 618 5.32 7.23 15.21
CA GLN A 618 5.95 7.21 16.55
C GLN A 618 7.42 6.80 16.46
N VAL A 619 7.74 5.76 15.68
CA VAL A 619 9.13 5.30 15.48
C VAL A 619 9.98 6.39 14.83
N ILE A 620 9.54 6.97 13.70
CA ILE A 620 10.29 8.04 13.03
C ILE A 620 10.45 9.24 13.95
N ALA A 621 9.39 9.69 14.62
CA ALA A 621 9.44 10.87 15.51
C ALA A 621 10.39 10.69 16.69
N SER A 622 10.59 9.45 17.16
CA SER A 622 11.59 9.13 18.20
C SER A 622 13.04 9.09 17.69
N SER A 623 13.24 9.04 16.36
CA SER A 623 14.56 8.90 15.76
C SER A 623 15.37 10.19 15.79
N THR A 624 16.69 10.06 15.75
CA THR A 624 17.60 11.21 15.64
C THR A 624 17.47 11.96 14.31
N GLN A 625 16.98 11.28 13.26
CA GLN A 625 16.75 11.86 11.93
C GLN A 625 15.57 12.83 11.92
N PHE A 626 14.59 12.68 12.82
CA PHE A 626 13.40 13.54 12.87
C PHE A 626 13.75 15.02 12.99
N SER A 627 14.76 15.36 13.80
CA SER A 627 15.19 16.75 13.98
C SER A 627 15.81 17.33 12.71
N GLN A 628 16.39 16.50 11.84
CA GLN A 628 17.00 16.92 10.57
C GLN A 628 15.96 17.10 9.46
N THR A 629 14.82 16.40 9.54
CA THR A 629 13.73 16.50 8.56
C THR A 629 12.70 17.58 8.91
N CYS A 630 12.79 18.19 10.09
CA CYS A 630 11.89 19.26 10.53
C CYS A 630 12.15 20.57 9.77
N ILE A 631 11.09 21.10 9.17
CA ILE A 631 11.03 22.41 8.52
C ILE A 631 10.53 23.41 9.56
N THR A 632 11.30 24.47 9.81
CA THR A 632 10.88 25.61 10.64
C THR A 632 10.25 26.70 9.79
N LEU A 633 9.54 27.63 10.43
CA LEU A 633 8.97 28.80 9.76
C LEU A 633 10.02 29.59 8.96
N ASP A 634 11.22 29.76 9.50
CA ASP A 634 12.32 30.48 8.84
C ASP A 634 12.80 29.77 7.57
N SER A 635 12.82 28.44 7.56
CA SER A 635 13.24 27.62 6.41
C SER A 635 12.12 27.33 5.40
N LEU A 636 10.88 27.73 5.71
CA LEU A 636 9.70 27.35 4.92
C LEU A 636 9.78 27.88 3.49
N SER A 637 10.18 29.13 3.28
CA SER A 637 10.26 29.73 1.94
C SER A 637 11.21 28.96 1.02
N ASP A 638 12.37 28.57 1.55
CA ASP A 638 13.40 27.85 0.81
C ASP A 638 12.93 26.42 0.48
N PHE A 639 12.28 25.77 1.45
CA PHE A 639 11.68 24.46 1.25
C PHE A 639 10.59 24.49 0.17
N LEU A 640 9.68 25.47 0.22
CA LEU A 640 8.61 25.60 -0.79
C LEU A 640 9.17 25.83 -2.19
N HIS A 641 10.27 26.59 -2.31
CA HIS A 641 10.94 26.79 -3.60
C HIS A 641 11.59 25.50 -4.10
N GLN A 642 12.23 24.71 -3.23
CA GLN A 642 12.78 23.39 -3.60
C GLN A 642 11.67 22.43 -4.04
N LEU A 643 10.58 22.39 -3.27
CA LEU A 643 9.42 21.53 -3.49
C LEU A 643 8.73 21.81 -4.85
N GLN A 644 8.71 23.07 -5.30
CA GLN A 644 8.17 23.45 -6.62
C GLN A 644 9.10 23.08 -7.78
N ASN A 645 10.41 23.08 -7.54
CA ASN A 645 11.43 22.84 -8.56
C ASN A 645 11.89 21.38 -8.64
N SER A 646 11.63 20.58 -7.60
CA SER A 646 11.87 19.14 -7.60
C SER A 646 10.95 18.48 -8.62
N THR A 647 11.50 18.17 -9.79
CA THR A 647 10.78 17.47 -10.87
C THR A 647 10.70 15.96 -10.62
N PHE A 648 11.31 15.45 -9.54
CA PHE A 648 11.34 14.03 -9.18
C PHE A 648 11.44 13.86 -7.66
N SER A 649 10.60 12.97 -7.13
CA SER A 649 10.69 12.28 -5.83
C SER A 649 11.00 13.10 -4.57
N CYS A 650 9.99 13.27 -3.70
CA CYS A 650 10.22 13.65 -2.31
C CYS A 650 10.61 12.40 -1.50
N ASP A 651 11.79 11.85 -1.76
CA ASP A 651 12.44 10.89 -0.88
C ASP A 651 13.56 11.62 -0.13
N PHE A 652 13.35 11.81 1.18
CA PHE A 652 14.27 12.54 2.06
C PHE A 652 15.49 11.67 2.39
N LYS A 653 16.68 12.30 2.35
CA LYS A 653 17.98 11.71 2.72
C LYS A 653 18.20 11.65 4.22
#